data_AF-A0AAD5T181-F1
#
_entry.id   AF-A0AAD5T181-F1
#
_cell.length_a   1.000
_cell.length_b   1.000
_cell.length_c   1.000
_cell.angle_alpha   90.00
_cell.angle_beta   90.00
_cell.angle_gamma   90.00
#
_symmetry.space_group_name_H-M   'P 1'
#
loop_
_entity.id
_entity.type
_entity.pdbx_description
1 polymer ?
#
loop_
_entity_poly.entity_id
_entity_poly.type
_entity_poly.pdbx_seq_one_letter_code
_entity_poly.pdbx_strand_id
1 'polypeptide(L)'
;MEAEQCYWECICGIENEIEELECAACGEAKPASRLKHFRVGLVVASEAVPKTALTALAVKVSDLNSNGADSDTNGLTLAVVTNARGVTIGRKVAVALPGATVRINGEDIVVKKTSIHNRKSEAILCDAAMLGWKGGSVGAPVFFSDAFSVGEIPPEEKPREPTLFVLFESASGFALFERIQSEEIGQELEDVQKATLDLAKFGRYIKLKSFAPFKSAAHALENIMDVTEGIVNDHLKSFLEINLPKGKKSGAQLGVGEKTLAGQIKANLGYDVVSDETVSELIRGLRLHGDKLLRQLKENDFYRAQLGLGHAYSRAKVKFNVNRSDNMIIQAINLLDQLDKDVNTFSMRVREWYGWHFPELVKVVNDNLQYARCCKFIRNKSELTEESLPKLEAILNQDATLAKRVLSAAQASMGIDVSEIDHTNIESFADRVISLTEYRARLHNYLVSKMHQVAPNLSALIGEMVGARLISHAGSLTNLCKYPASTVQILGAEKALFRALKTKGNTPKYGLIYHSTFIGRAATKNKGRISRILANKCSIASRIDCFLEKPTSKYGEVLKAQVEERLKFYEDGTTPRKNVDVMGAVVKELAVDDDDDGAEDVKKGKTPEKKRKSDENGNSADGEKKKKKKKNKEVDSAPEATEETPKKKKKSKSADE
;
A
#
# COMPACT_ATOMS: atom_id res chain seq x y z
N MET A 1 20.34 31.20 -21.54
CA MET A 1 21.45 30.61 -22.29
C MET A 1 20.88 30.13 -23.58
N GLU A 2 20.91 31.01 -24.56
CA GLU A 2 20.90 30.69 -25.98
C GLU A 2 21.94 29.60 -26.27
N ALA A 3 21.80 28.90 -27.39
CA ALA A 3 22.95 28.16 -27.91
C ALA A 3 24.02 29.19 -28.28
N GLU A 4 25.24 29.02 -27.76
CA GLU A 4 26.40 29.72 -28.30
C GLU A 4 26.56 29.26 -29.75
N GLN A 5 26.05 30.07 -30.68
CA GLN A 5 26.36 29.96 -32.11
C GLN A 5 27.85 30.25 -32.22
N CYS A 6 28.67 29.20 -32.27
CA CYS A 6 30.12 29.36 -32.39
C CYS A 6 30.46 29.73 -33.83
N TYR A 7 30.65 31.03 -34.07
CA TYR A 7 31.21 31.57 -35.30
C TYR A 7 32.72 31.33 -35.35
N TRP A 8 33.31 31.53 -36.54
CA TRP A 8 34.76 31.71 -36.68
C TRP A 8 35.06 33.10 -37.27
N GLU A 9 35.95 33.82 -36.59
CA GLU A 9 36.43 35.13 -37.03
C GLU A 9 37.48 34.96 -38.14
N CYS A 10 37.24 35.57 -39.29
CA CYS A 10 38.22 35.61 -40.38
C CYS A 10 39.24 36.76 -40.15
N ILE A 11 40.37 36.71 -40.85
CA ILE A 11 41.45 37.72 -40.79
C ILE A 11 40.95 39.13 -41.14
N CYS A 12 39.84 39.24 -41.88
CA CYS A 12 39.15 40.50 -42.18
C CYS A 12 38.26 41.06 -41.04
N GLY A 13 38.20 40.41 -39.86
CA GLY A 13 37.41 40.85 -38.71
C GLY A 13 35.91 40.58 -38.83
N ILE A 14 35.53 39.51 -39.55
CA ILE A 14 34.13 39.13 -39.79
C ILE A 14 33.88 37.72 -39.23
N GLU A 15 32.81 37.58 -38.46
CA GLU A 15 32.29 36.33 -37.91
C GLU A 15 31.49 35.57 -39.01
N ASN A 16 31.86 34.32 -39.25
CA ASN A 16 31.22 33.42 -40.23
C ASN A 16 30.71 32.16 -39.50
N GLU A 17 29.66 31.50 -39.99
CA GLU A 17 29.10 30.32 -39.31
C GLU A 17 30.07 29.12 -39.31
N ILE A 18 29.95 28.23 -38.32
CA ILE A 18 30.88 27.10 -38.18
C ILE A 18 30.85 26.14 -39.38
N GLU A 19 29.75 26.10 -40.13
CA GLU A 19 29.58 25.25 -41.31
C GLU A 19 30.15 25.88 -42.59
N GLU A 20 30.42 27.19 -42.59
CA GLU A 20 31.04 27.89 -43.72
C GLU A 20 32.54 27.61 -43.79
N LEU A 21 32.99 27.09 -44.94
CA LEU A 21 34.39 26.68 -45.19
C LEU A 21 35.27 27.83 -45.71
N GLU A 22 34.68 28.93 -46.15
CA GLU A 22 35.32 30.13 -46.70
C GLU A 22 34.60 31.35 -46.12
N CYS A 23 35.30 32.46 -45.88
CA CYS A 23 34.66 33.66 -45.35
C CYS A 23 33.75 34.32 -46.41
N ALA A 24 32.49 34.54 -46.06
CA ALA A 24 31.47 35.10 -46.95
C ALA A 24 31.81 36.50 -47.52
N ALA A 25 32.76 37.22 -46.89
CA ALA A 25 33.15 38.58 -47.27
C ALA A 25 34.47 38.68 -48.07
N CYS A 26 35.40 37.74 -47.91
CA CYS A 26 36.71 37.79 -48.60
C CYS A 26 37.11 36.51 -49.34
N GLY A 27 36.33 35.42 -49.24
CA GLY A 27 36.65 34.13 -49.86
C GLY A 27 37.85 33.41 -49.25
N GLU A 28 38.40 33.91 -48.14
CA GLU A 28 39.56 33.31 -47.49
C GLU A 28 39.13 32.06 -46.70
N ALA A 29 39.79 30.93 -46.96
CA ALA A 29 39.42 29.64 -46.41
C ALA A 29 39.53 29.61 -44.88
N LYS A 30 38.59 28.92 -44.23
CA LYS A 30 38.52 28.75 -42.79
C LYS A 30 39.87 28.26 -42.24
N PRO A 31 40.46 28.95 -41.24
CA PRO A 31 41.77 28.59 -40.72
C PRO A 31 41.72 27.15 -40.19
N ALA A 32 42.64 26.32 -40.70
CA ALA A 32 42.67 24.90 -40.37
C ALA A 32 42.77 24.70 -38.85
N SER A 33 41.88 23.89 -38.29
CA SER A 33 41.77 23.68 -36.83
C SER A 33 43.15 23.42 -36.21
N ARG A 34 43.43 24.07 -35.08
CA ARG A 34 44.74 24.00 -34.38
C ARG A 34 45.18 22.56 -34.08
N LEU A 35 44.22 21.64 -33.98
CA LEU A 35 44.42 20.22 -33.71
C LEU A 35 44.52 19.32 -34.97
N LYS A 36 44.63 19.88 -36.19
CA LYS A 36 44.69 19.14 -37.47
C LYS A 36 45.77 18.03 -37.51
N HIS A 37 46.89 18.22 -36.82
CA HIS A 37 48.00 17.26 -36.72
C HIS A 37 48.00 16.43 -35.41
N PHE A 38 46.90 16.45 -34.66
CA PHE A 38 46.71 15.69 -33.43
C PHE A 38 45.68 14.58 -33.65
N ARG A 39 45.82 13.45 -32.96
CA ARG A 39 44.93 12.29 -33.09
C ARG A 39 44.71 11.56 -31.76
N VAL A 40 43.55 10.93 -31.64
CA VAL A 40 43.26 9.91 -30.62
C VAL A 40 43.91 8.60 -31.04
N GLY A 41 44.89 8.11 -30.26
CA GLY A 41 45.62 6.88 -30.53
C GLY A 41 45.43 5.81 -29.45
N LEU A 42 45.44 4.53 -29.82
CA LEU A 42 45.31 3.40 -28.90
C LEU A 42 46.69 2.80 -28.57
N VAL A 43 47.02 2.68 -27.27
CA VAL A 43 48.28 2.04 -26.84
C VAL A 43 48.17 0.53 -26.99
N VAL A 44 48.95 -0.05 -27.93
CA VAL A 44 48.94 -1.49 -28.25
C VAL A 44 50.06 -2.24 -27.52
N ALA A 45 51.23 -1.61 -27.33
CA ALA A 45 52.35 -2.19 -26.59
C ALA A 45 53.08 -1.13 -25.75
N SER A 46 53.76 -1.58 -24.69
CA SER A 46 54.56 -0.74 -23.78
C SER A 46 55.78 -1.52 -23.27
N GLU A 47 56.98 -1.02 -23.54
CA GLU A 47 58.26 -1.58 -23.09
C GLU A 47 59.01 -0.56 -22.23
N ALA A 48 59.59 -0.97 -21.11
CA ALA A 48 60.49 -0.12 -20.33
C ALA A 48 61.87 -0.02 -21.00
N VAL A 49 62.42 1.19 -21.14
CA VAL A 49 63.74 1.42 -21.76
C VAL A 49 64.84 1.19 -20.71
N PRO A 50 65.72 0.17 -20.87
CA PRO A 50 66.66 -0.22 -19.81
C PRO A 50 67.55 0.92 -19.31
N LYS A 51 67.76 0.96 -17.99
CA LYS A 51 68.57 1.98 -17.27
C LYS A 51 68.07 3.43 -17.39
N THR A 52 66.82 3.65 -17.79
CA THR A 52 66.20 4.99 -17.83
C THR A 52 64.81 4.98 -17.19
N ALA A 53 64.21 6.16 -16.99
CA ALA A 53 62.80 6.31 -16.59
C ALA A 53 61.82 6.29 -17.78
N LEU A 54 62.30 6.01 -19.00
CA LEU A 54 61.50 6.11 -20.22
C LEU A 54 60.76 4.81 -20.53
N THR A 55 59.57 4.96 -21.12
CA THR A 55 58.78 3.88 -21.72
C THR A 55 58.72 4.09 -23.23
N ALA A 56 58.84 3.00 -23.98
CA ALA A 56 58.64 2.96 -25.42
C ALA A 56 57.27 2.34 -25.71
N LEU A 57 56.39 3.11 -26.31
CA LEU A 57 55.00 2.75 -26.60
C LEU A 57 54.83 2.50 -28.09
N ALA A 58 54.01 1.52 -28.45
CA ALA A 58 53.45 1.40 -29.79
C ALA A 58 52.00 1.90 -29.76
N VAL A 59 51.71 3.00 -30.45
CA VAL A 59 50.41 3.65 -30.45
C VAL A 59 49.80 3.59 -31.85
N LYS A 60 48.65 2.92 -31.99
CA LYS A 60 47.89 2.81 -33.24
C LYS A 60 47.06 4.07 -33.45
N VAL A 61 47.12 4.66 -34.64
CA VAL A 61 46.52 5.98 -34.94
C VAL A 61 45.56 5.96 -36.14
N SER A 62 45.48 4.87 -36.91
CA SER A 62 44.39 4.62 -37.86
C SER A 62 43.90 3.17 -37.80
N ASP A 63 42.59 2.97 -38.04
CA ASP A 63 41.99 1.66 -38.26
C ASP A 63 42.02 1.28 -39.76
N LEU A 64 42.08 -0.01 -40.05
CA LEU A 64 42.28 -0.55 -41.41
C LEU A 64 41.01 -0.58 -42.28
N ASN A 65 39.85 -0.13 -41.77
CA ASN A 65 38.54 -0.30 -42.38
C ASN A 65 37.76 1.02 -42.51
N SER A 66 38.22 1.92 -43.37
CA SER A 66 37.37 2.99 -43.93
C SER A 66 37.70 3.21 -45.42
N ASN A 67 36.68 3.15 -46.28
CA ASN A 67 36.83 3.37 -47.72
C ASN A 67 36.75 4.88 -48.02
N GLY A 68 37.83 5.50 -48.47
CA GLY A 68 37.80 6.88 -48.96
C GLY A 68 39.16 7.56 -49.02
N ALA A 69 39.73 7.61 -50.23
CA ALA A 69 40.75 8.57 -50.70
C ALA A 69 41.64 9.28 -49.66
N ASP A 70 42.75 8.63 -49.28
CA ASP A 70 44.09 9.18 -49.52
C ASP A 70 45.17 8.09 -49.38
N SER A 71 45.95 7.87 -50.43
CA SER A 71 46.82 6.69 -50.56
C SER A 71 48.21 6.90 -49.95
N ASP A 72 48.32 6.75 -48.62
CA ASP A 72 49.62 6.51 -47.94
C ASP A 72 49.54 5.98 -46.50
N THR A 73 48.35 5.91 -45.86
CA THR A 73 48.23 5.72 -44.38
C THR A 73 47.64 4.38 -43.91
N ASN A 74 47.96 3.28 -44.59
CA ASN A 74 47.58 1.92 -44.18
C ASN A 74 48.09 1.57 -42.76
N GLY A 75 47.18 1.51 -41.78
CA GLY A 75 47.42 0.92 -40.45
C GLY A 75 48.52 1.59 -39.62
N LEU A 76 48.54 2.92 -39.57
CA LEU A 76 49.64 3.67 -38.98
C LEU A 76 49.80 3.41 -37.47
N THR A 77 50.88 2.72 -37.10
CA THR A 77 51.29 2.51 -35.70
C THR A 77 52.61 3.23 -35.46
N LEU A 78 52.61 4.18 -34.52
CA LEU A 78 53.74 5.05 -34.23
C LEU A 78 54.48 4.59 -32.97
N ALA A 79 55.82 4.63 -33.03
CA ALA A 79 56.66 4.47 -31.86
C ALA A 79 56.74 5.81 -31.09
N VAL A 80 56.48 5.79 -29.78
CA VAL A 80 56.52 6.98 -28.92
C VAL A 80 57.34 6.67 -27.66
N VAL A 81 58.41 7.42 -27.44
CA VAL A 81 59.27 7.28 -26.24
C VAL A 81 58.93 8.40 -25.24
N THR A 82 58.51 8.06 -24.02
CA THR A 82 57.96 9.02 -23.06
C THR A 82 58.32 8.71 -21.60
N ASN A 83 58.38 9.77 -20.78
CA ASN A 83 58.50 9.72 -19.32
C ASN A 83 57.11 9.81 -18.63
N ALA A 84 56.02 9.80 -19.41
CA ALA A 84 54.66 9.89 -18.90
C ALA A 84 54.28 8.66 -18.06
N ARG A 85 53.78 8.91 -16.83
CA ARG A 85 53.33 7.85 -15.91
C ARG A 85 51.86 7.49 -16.17
N GLY A 86 51.48 6.25 -15.84
CA GLY A 86 50.09 5.78 -15.91
C GLY A 86 49.61 5.33 -17.30
N VAL A 87 50.48 5.31 -18.31
CA VAL A 87 50.13 4.83 -19.65
C VAL A 87 50.18 3.31 -19.72
N THR A 88 49.01 2.67 -19.84
CA THR A 88 48.86 1.22 -19.96
C THR A 88 48.36 0.80 -21.34
N ILE A 89 48.61 -0.44 -21.73
CA ILE A 89 48.02 -1.06 -22.93
C ILE A 89 46.48 -0.96 -22.85
N GLY A 90 45.83 -0.76 -23.99
CA GLY A 90 44.38 -0.60 -24.12
C GLY A 90 43.85 0.81 -23.86
N ARG A 91 44.67 1.76 -23.38
CA ARG A 91 44.22 3.16 -23.20
C ARG A 91 44.22 3.94 -24.51
N LYS A 92 43.18 4.74 -24.71
CA LYS A 92 43.10 5.79 -25.74
C LYS A 92 43.77 7.07 -25.21
N VAL A 93 44.71 7.63 -25.97
CA VAL A 93 45.56 8.77 -25.58
C VAL A 93 45.65 9.83 -26.67
N ALA A 94 45.95 11.08 -26.31
CA ALA A 94 46.23 12.15 -27.28
C ALA A 94 47.66 12.04 -27.83
N VAL A 95 47.80 12.12 -29.16
CA VAL A 95 49.08 11.99 -29.88
C VAL A 95 49.27 13.15 -30.86
N ALA A 96 50.43 13.82 -30.81
CA ALA A 96 50.85 14.81 -31.80
C ALA A 96 51.73 14.15 -32.88
N LEU A 97 51.29 14.24 -34.14
CA LEU A 97 51.98 13.68 -35.31
C LEU A 97 53.21 14.50 -35.71
N PRO A 98 54.14 13.95 -36.53
CA PRO A 98 55.15 14.76 -37.23
C PRO A 98 54.54 15.98 -37.92
N GLY A 99 55.15 17.14 -37.73
CA GLY A 99 54.67 18.42 -38.26
C GLY A 99 53.64 19.14 -37.38
N ALA A 100 53.14 18.52 -36.30
CA ALA A 100 52.37 19.25 -35.28
C ALA A 100 53.26 20.27 -34.56
N THR A 101 52.77 21.50 -34.36
CA THR A 101 53.37 22.46 -33.44
C THR A 101 52.81 22.23 -32.04
N VAL A 102 53.69 21.97 -31.08
CA VAL A 102 53.33 21.64 -29.69
C VAL A 102 54.08 22.59 -28.76
N ARG A 103 53.35 23.29 -27.88
CA ARG A 103 53.94 24.24 -26.94
C ARG A 103 54.48 23.53 -25.71
N ILE A 104 55.79 23.63 -25.47
CA ILE A 104 56.50 22.97 -24.36
C ILE A 104 57.33 24.03 -23.63
N ASN A 105 57.17 24.13 -22.31
CA ASN A 105 57.85 25.12 -21.44
C ASN A 105 57.72 26.60 -21.88
N GLY A 106 56.73 26.92 -22.72
CA GLY A 106 56.47 28.26 -23.25
C GLY A 106 56.93 28.47 -24.70
N GLU A 107 57.78 27.59 -25.24
CA GLU A 107 58.28 27.60 -26.62
C GLU A 107 57.43 26.71 -27.54
N ASP A 108 57.23 27.11 -28.79
CA ASP A 108 56.47 26.35 -29.78
C ASP A 108 57.39 25.42 -30.59
N ILE A 109 57.31 24.11 -30.33
CA ILE A 109 58.20 23.10 -30.89
C ILE A 109 57.47 22.27 -31.96
N VAL A 110 58.02 22.25 -33.18
CA VAL A 110 57.50 21.38 -34.26
C VAL A 110 57.97 19.94 -34.03
N VAL A 111 57.03 19.00 -33.90
CA VAL A 111 57.28 17.57 -33.70
C VAL A 111 58.00 16.99 -34.91
N LYS A 112 59.18 16.39 -34.68
CA LYS A 112 59.99 15.72 -35.69
C LYS A 112 60.31 14.29 -35.23
N LYS A 113 60.42 13.37 -36.19
CA LYS A 113 60.88 11.99 -35.91
C LYS A 113 62.33 12.05 -35.40
N THR A 114 62.57 11.48 -34.22
CA THR A 114 63.86 11.55 -33.51
C THR A 114 64.26 10.17 -32.98
N SER A 115 65.52 10.02 -32.53
CA SER A 115 66.01 8.81 -31.86
C SER A 115 66.35 9.16 -30.41
N ILE A 116 65.72 8.48 -29.46
CA ILE A 116 65.88 8.68 -28.02
C ILE A 116 66.40 7.36 -27.45
N HIS A 117 67.62 7.33 -26.91
CA HIS A 117 68.26 6.13 -26.35
C HIS A 117 68.20 4.90 -27.29
N ASN A 118 68.56 5.10 -28.56
CA ASN A 118 68.52 4.11 -29.65
C ASN A 118 67.12 3.53 -29.99
N ARG A 119 66.03 4.09 -29.45
CA ARG A 119 64.65 3.82 -29.90
C ARG A 119 64.14 5.02 -30.73
N LYS A 120 63.46 4.75 -31.84
CA LYS A 120 62.79 5.81 -32.62
C LYS A 120 61.58 6.34 -31.85
N SER A 121 61.43 7.66 -31.78
CA SER A 121 60.19 8.32 -31.36
C SER A 121 59.68 9.16 -32.53
N GLU A 122 58.51 8.79 -33.04
CA GLU A 122 57.91 9.40 -34.22
C GLU A 122 56.82 10.42 -33.90
N ALA A 123 56.30 10.38 -32.68
CA ALA A 123 55.27 11.29 -32.16
C ALA A 123 55.51 11.57 -30.67
N ILE A 124 54.70 12.48 -30.11
CA ILE A 124 54.71 12.87 -28.69
C ILE A 124 53.30 12.67 -28.11
N LEU A 125 53.20 12.16 -26.87
CA LEU A 125 51.92 12.14 -26.13
C LEU A 125 51.58 13.54 -25.63
N CYS A 126 50.35 13.99 -25.85
CA CYS A 126 49.92 15.32 -25.44
C CYS A 126 49.41 15.36 -24.01
N ASP A 127 49.79 16.39 -23.26
CA ASP A 127 49.07 16.82 -22.06
C ASP A 127 47.93 17.80 -22.40
N ALA A 128 47.18 18.23 -21.39
CA ALA A 128 46.06 19.15 -21.56
C ALA A 128 46.50 20.54 -22.07
N ALA A 129 47.68 21.02 -21.67
CA ALA A 129 48.21 22.32 -22.10
C ALA A 129 48.69 22.29 -23.57
N MET A 130 49.24 21.15 -24.01
CA MET A 130 49.58 20.90 -25.42
C MET A 130 48.33 20.91 -26.33
N LEU A 131 47.18 20.42 -25.83
CA LEU A 131 45.89 20.58 -26.50
C LEU A 131 45.27 21.98 -26.33
N GLY A 132 45.83 22.83 -25.47
CA GLY A 132 45.30 24.17 -25.12
C GLY A 132 44.07 24.16 -24.21
N TRP A 133 43.76 23.01 -23.59
CA TRP A 133 42.65 22.89 -22.65
C TRP A 133 42.96 23.55 -21.31
N LYS A 134 41.98 24.26 -20.75
CA LYS A 134 42.08 24.85 -19.40
C LYS A 134 41.90 23.78 -18.32
N GLY A 135 42.74 23.79 -17.28
CA GLY A 135 42.57 22.93 -16.09
C GLY A 135 43.02 21.47 -16.25
N GLY A 136 44.31 21.26 -16.52
CA GLY A 136 44.98 19.97 -16.46
C GLY A 136 46.42 20.09 -15.98
N SER A 137 47.01 18.98 -15.52
CA SER A 137 48.40 18.91 -15.06
C SER A 137 49.38 18.84 -16.23
N VAL A 138 50.36 19.75 -16.25
CA VAL A 138 51.45 19.76 -17.24
C VAL A 138 52.28 18.47 -17.11
N GLY A 139 52.63 17.87 -18.24
CA GLY A 139 53.36 16.60 -18.32
C GLY A 139 52.55 15.34 -18.05
N ALA A 140 51.23 15.44 -17.77
CA ALA A 140 50.35 14.29 -17.60
C ALA A 140 49.59 13.97 -18.91
N PRO A 141 49.64 12.73 -19.42
CA PRO A 141 49.03 12.39 -20.71
C PRO A 141 47.50 12.49 -20.65
N VAL A 142 46.89 13.03 -21.71
CA VAL A 142 45.43 13.04 -21.86
C VAL A 142 44.93 11.66 -22.25
N PHE A 143 43.95 11.15 -21.49
CA PHE A 143 43.22 9.92 -21.78
C PHE A 143 41.81 10.25 -22.30
N PHE A 144 41.29 9.41 -23.20
CA PHE A 144 39.92 9.49 -23.69
C PHE A 144 39.08 8.33 -23.16
N SER A 145 37.78 8.57 -23.00
CA SER A 145 36.77 7.52 -22.78
C SER A 145 36.48 6.77 -24.08
N ASP A 146 35.75 5.66 -24.00
CA ASP A 146 35.52 4.81 -25.16
C ASP A 146 34.65 5.42 -26.26
N ALA A 147 33.98 6.55 -25.98
CA ALA A 147 33.17 7.30 -26.93
C ALA A 147 33.94 7.90 -28.12
N PHE A 148 35.26 8.06 -28.01
CA PHE A 148 36.13 8.55 -29.08
C PHE A 148 36.75 7.39 -29.87
N SER A 149 36.76 7.46 -31.21
CA SER A 149 37.35 6.43 -32.08
C SER A 149 38.85 6.64 -32.31
N VAL A 150 39.55 5.59 -32.75
CA VAL A 150 40.99 5.68 -33.06
C VAL A 150 41.17 6.39 -34.40
N GLY A 151 41.95 7.46 -34.42
CA GLY A 151 42.15 8.31 -35.60
C GLY A 151 41.23 9.53 -35.69
N GLU A 152 40.35 9.76 -34.71
CA GLU A 152 39.65 11.04 -34.56
C GLU A 152 40.61 12.18 -34.18
N ILE A 153 40.23 13.42 -34.53
CA ILE A 153 40.89 14.64 -34.06
C ILE A 153 40.38 14.93 -32.63
N PRO A 154 41.25 15.19 -31.64
CA PRO A 154 40.82 15.57 -30.30
C PRO A 154 39.92 16.81 -30.29
N PRO A 155 38.90 16.89 -29.43
CA PRO A 155 38.04 18.06 -29.33
C PRO A 155 38.82 19.29 -28.85
N GLU A 156 38.42 20.48 -29.32
CA GLU A 156 39.12 21.73 -29.02
C GLU A 156 38.95 22.18 -27.56
N GLU A 157 37.88 21.74 -26.88
CA GLU A 157 37.71 21.81 -25.43
C GLU A 157 37.79 20.42 -24.76
N LYS A 158 38.15 20.42 -23.47
CA LYS A 158 38.15 19.22 -22.63
C LYS A 158 36.73 18.66 -22.49
N PRO A 159 36.47 17.39 -22.89
CA PRO A 159 35.15 16.80 -22.73
C PRO A 159 34.77 16.72 -21.24
N ARG A 160 33.54 17.13 -20.91
CA ARG A 160 32.99 17.03 -19.56
C ARG A 160 32.47 15.60 -19.36
N GLU A 161 32.77 15.02 -18.20
CA GLU A 161 32.18 13.74 -17.79
C GLU A 161 30.65 13.90 -17.62
N PRO A 162 29.86 12.84 -17.89
CA PRO A 162 28.41 12.93 -17.83
C PRO A 162 27.93 13.25 -16.41
N THR A 163 27.04 14.22 -16.29
CA THR A 163 26.47 14.64 -14.99
C THR A 163 25.30 13.73 -14.63
N LEU A 164 25.53 12.84 -13.65
CA LEU A 164 24.49 11.94 -13.15
C LEU A 164 23.62 12.65 -12.12
N PHE A 165 22.38 12.91 -12.49
CA PHE A 165 21.31 13.29 -11.56
C PHE A 165 20.62 12.04 -11.04
N VAL A 166 20.20 12.02 -9.78
CA VAL A 166 19.49 10.88 -9.18
C VAL A 166 18.11 11.34 -8.73
N LEU A 167 17.07 10.66 -9.25
CA LEU A 167 15.70 10.84 -8.80
C LEU A 167 15.49 10.07 -7.50
N PHE A 168 15.02 10.77 -6.46
CA PHE A 168 14.66 10.19 -5.18
C PHE A 168 13.18 10.45 -4.87
N GLU A 169 12.42 9.36 -4.85
CA GLU A 169 10.98 9.35 -4.62
C GLU A 169 10.70 9.13 -3.13
N SER A 170 9.83 9.97 -2.55
CA SER A 170 9.54 9.94 -1.12
C SER A 170 8.09 10.24 -0.82
N ALA A 171 7.61 9.85 0.36
CA ALA A 171 6.25 10.14 0.81
C ALA A 171 5.93 11.64 0.93
N SER A 172 6.96 12.49 1.00
CA SER A 172 6.83 13.96 1.05
C SER A 172 6.84 14.62 -0.33
N GLY A 173 7.31 13.94 -1.39
CA GLY A 173 7.51 14.51 -2.73
C GLY A 173 8.69 13.92 -3.49
N PHE A 174 8.97 14.48 -4.67
CA PHE A 174 10.12 14.12 -5.50
C PHE A 174 11.32 15.02 -5.20
N ALA A 175 12.50 14.42 -5.02
CA ALA A 175 13.77 15.13 -4.92
C ALA A 175 14.66 14.77 -6.12
N LEU A 176 15.36 15.77 -6.65
CA LEU A 176 16.41 15.57 -7.65
C LEU A 176 17.75 15.94 -7.02
N PHE A 177 18.65 14.97 -7.00
CA PHE A 177 19.99 15.09 -6.48
C PHE A 177 21.01 15.11 -7.63
N GLU A 178 22.18 15.70 -7.39
CA GLU A 178 23.28 15.83 -8.34
C GLU A 178 24.53 15.17 -7.76
N ARG A 179 25.15 14.27 -8.51
CA ARG A 179 26.38 13.58 -8.13
C ARG A 179 27.58 14.46 -8.48
N ILE A 180 28.34 14.86 -7.46
CA ILE A 180 29.55 15.70 -7.62
C ILE A 180 30.80 14.83 -7.77
N GLN A 181 30.83 13.64 -7.16
CA GLN A 181 31.99 12.75 -7.16
C GLN A 181 31.58 11.28 -7.41
N SER A 182 32.46 10.55 -8.09
CA SER A 182 32.24 9.20 -8.59
C SER A 182 33.41 8.29 -8.23
N GLU A 183 33.13 7.19 -7.52
CA GLU A 183 34.06 6.08 -7.33
C GLU A 183 33.31 4.79 -7.69
N GLU A 184 33.53 4.29 -8.90
CA GLU A 184 32.74 3.19 -9.49
C GLU A 184 33.50 1.87 -9.47
N ILE A 185 34.80 1.92 -9.75
CA ILE A 185 35.71 0.78 -9.70
C ILE A 185 35.85 0.24 -8.26
N GLY A 186 35.64 1.10 -7.26
CA GLY A 186 35.81 0.78 -5.84
C GLY A 186 34.51 0.54 -5.05
N GLN A 187 33.33 0.45 -5.70
CA GLN A 187 32.04 0.45 -5.00
C GLN A 187 31.86 -0.69 -3.97
N GLU A 188 32.48 -1.85 -4.22
CA GLU A 188 32.45 -3.00 -3.31
C GLU A 188 33.44 -2.90 -2.13
N LEU A 189 34.37 -1.94 -2.15
CA LEU A 189 35.35 -1.77 -1.08
C LEU A 189 34.66 -1.35 0.21
N GLU A 190 35.00 -2.03 1.32
CA GLU A 190 34.35 -1.78 2.62
C GLU A 190 34.42 -0.30 3.03
N ASP A 191 35.49 0.41 2.70
CA ASP A 191 35.69 1.79 3.12
C ASP A 191 34.81 2.79 2.33
N VAL A 192 34.42 2.44 1.10
CA VAL A 192 33.42 3.17 0.30
C VAL A 192 32.01 2.90 0.83
N GLN A 193 31.72 1.66 1.22
CA GLN A 193 30.48 1.31 1.93
C GLN A 193 30.38 2.04 3.28
N LYS A 194 31.45 2.06 4.10
CA LYS A 194 31.54 2.84 5.35
C LYS A 194 31.43 4.36 5.11
N ALA A 195 31.89 4.87 3.97
CA ALA A 195 31.72 6.28 3.60
C ALA A 195 30.27 6.65 3.27
N THR A 196 29.48 5.71 2.73
CA THR A 196 28.05 5.92 2.45
C THR A 196 27.22 5.99 3.74
N LEU A 197 27.65 5.30 4.81
CA LEU A 197 27.01 5.37 6.13
C LEU A 197 27.26 6.70 6.87
N ASP A 198 28.28 7.47 6.49
CA ASP A 198 28.69 8.73 7.11
C ASP A 198 28.17 9.94 6.32
N LEU A 199 27.22 10.68 6.89
CA LEU A 199 26.62 11.88 6.29
C LEU A 199 27.68 12.90 5.83
N ALA A 200 28.78 13.08 6.57
CA ALA A 200 29.81 14.07 6.28
C ALA A 200 30.73 13.68 5.11
N LYS A 201 30.70 12.41 4.70
CA LYS A 201 31.32 11.89 3.48
C LYS A 201 30.29 11.79 2.36
N PHE A 202 29.13 11.17 2.61
CA PHE A 202 28.05 11.01 1.64
C PHE A 202 27.57 12.34 1.03
N GLY A 203 27.43 13.38 1.85
CA GLY A 203 27.09 14.75 1.40
C GLY A 203 28.17 15.48 0.58
N ARG A 204 29.31 14.84 0.30
CA ARG A 204 30.33 15.30 -0.68
C ARG A 204 30.12 14.66 -2.05
N TYR A 205 29.67 13.41 -2.08
CA TYR A 205 29.34 12.68 -3.31
C TYR A 205 28.05 13.21 -3.93
N ILE A 206 27.04 13.54 -3.11
CA ILE A 206 25.72 13.94 -3.57
C ILE A 206 25.26 15.27 -2.94
N LYS A 207 24.69 16.16 -3.76
CA LYS A 207 24.07 17.43 -3.34
C LYS A 207 22.62 17.51 -3.82
N LEU A 208 21.73 18.09 -3.00
CA LEU A 208 20.35 18.36 -3.41
C LEU A 208 20.34 19.48 -4.48
N LYS A 209 19.70 19.22 -5.63
CA LYS A 209 19.51 20.21 -6.70
C LYS A 209 18.13 20.84 -6.62
N SER A 210 17.09 20.03 -6.40
CA SER A 210 15.69 20.49 -6.40
C SER A 210 14.79 19.55 -5.59
N PHE A 211 13.69 20.07 -5.05
CA PHE A 211 12.68 19.30 -4.31
C PHE A 211 11.28 19.83 -4.63
N ALA A 212 10.37 18.94 -5.02
CA ALA A 212 8.98 19.22 -5.30
C ALA A 212 8.08 18.45 -4.30
N PRO A 213 7.68 19.09 -3.18
CA PRO A 213 6.79 18.48 -2.21
C PRO A 213 5.39 18.25 -2.79
N PHE A 214 4.71 17.19 -2.35
CA PHE A 214 3.33 16.93 -2.77
C PHE A 214 2.34 17.92 -2.15
N LYS A 215 1.42 18.43 -2.98
CA LYS A 215 0.44 19.47 -2.59
C LYS A 215 -0.59 19.00 -1.56
N SER A 216 -0.91 17.71 -1.55
CA SER A 216 -1.91 17.11 -0.64
C SER A 216 -1.68 15.61 -0.49
N ALA A 217 -2.29 14.99 0.53
CA ALA A 217 -2.26 13.54 0.72
C ALA A 217 -2.96 12.76 -0.41
N ALA A 218 -3.92 13.39 -1.12
CA ALA A 218 -4.56 12.79 -2.29
C ALA A 218 -3.62 12.78 -3.50
N HIS A 219 -2.94 13.90 -3.76
CA HIS A 219 -1.91 14.01 -4.81
C HIS A 219 -0.72 13.08 -4.53
N ALA A 220 -0.34 12.91 -3.26
CA ALA A 220 0.67 11.94 -2.86
C ALA A 220 0.22 10.48 -3.11
N LEU A 221 -1.05 10.16 -2.84
CA LEU A 221 -1.65 8.85 -3.10
C LEU A 221 -1.72 8.51 -4.60
N GLU A 222 -2.12 9.46 -5.42
CA GLU A 222 -2.11 9.39 -6.88
C GLU A 222 -0.68 9.11 -7.39
N ASN A 223 0.29 9.94 -7.00
CA ASN A 223 1.68 9.80 -7.45
C ASN A 223 2.33 8.48 -7.03
N ILE A 224 2.05 7.92 -5.84
CA ILE A 224 2.59 6.60 -5.45
C ILE A 224 1.88 5.44 -6.17
N MET A 225 0.61 5.59 -6.56
CA MET A 225 -0.07 4.59 -7.38
C MET A 225 0.52 4.56 -8.78
N ASP A 226 0.64 5.72 -9.44
CA ASP A 226 1.27 5.87 -10.76
C ASP A 226 2.70 5.32 -10.78
N VAL A 227 3.53 5.71 -9.79
CA VAL A 227 4.90 5.21 -9.64
C VAL A 227 4.94 3.68 -9.48
N THR A 228 4.04 3.07 -8.70
CA THR A 228 4.01 1.60 -8.55
C THR A 228 3.59 0.89 -9.86
N GLU A 229 2.88 1.57 -10.74
CA GLU A 229 2.49 1.05 -12.06
C GLU A 229 3.47 1.48 -13.17
N GLY A 230 4.57 2.17 -12.81
CA GLY A 230 5.60 2.68 -13.71
C GLY A 230 5.19 3.90 -14.54
N ILE A 231 4.04 4.51 -14.25
CA ILE A 231 3.43 5.59 -15.03
C ILE A 231 4.07 6.94 -14.64
N VAL A 232 4.43 7.75 -15.62
CA VAL A 232 5.00 9.09 -15.41
C VAL A 232 3.86 10.10 -15.23
N ASN A 233 3.48 10.39 -13.98
CA ASN A 233 2.52 11.45 -13.63
C ASN A 233 2.98 12.82 -14.16
N ASP A 234 2.05 13.69 -14.58
CA ASP A 234 2.35 15.04 -15.09
C ASP A 234 3.14 15.92 -14.10
N HIS A 235 2.98 15.69 -12.79
CA HIS A 235 3.78 16.36 -11.76
C HIS A 235 5.27 15.95 -11.84
N LEU A 236 5.55 14.64 -11.98
CA LEU A 236 6.90 14.12 -12.17
C LEU A 236 7.49 14.61 -13.50
N LYS A 237 6.69 14.59 -14.57
CA LYS A 237 7.07 15.09 -15.89
C LYS A 237 7.50 16.57 -15.82
N SER A 238 6.65 17.42 -15.25
CA SER A 238 6.92 18.85 -15.05
C SER A 238 8.17 19.07 -14.20
N PHE A 239 8.35 18.29 -13.13
CA PHE A 239 9.53 18.38 -12.27
C PHE A 239 10.83 18.03 -13.01
N LEU A 240 10.84 16.98 -13.82
CA LEU A 240 12.02 16.60 -14.61
C LEU A 240 12.33 17.64 -15.69
N GLU A 241 11.32 18.13 -16.41
CA GLU A 241 11.50 19.13 -17.49
C GLU A 241 12.03 20.49 -17.00
N ILE A 242 11.74 20.88 -15.75
CA ILE A 242 12.26 22.12 -15.14
C ILE A 242 13.73 21.97 -14.69
N ASN A 243 14.16 20.76 -14.28
CA ASN A 243 15.42 20.57 -13.56
C ASN A 243 16.53 19.83 -14.34
N LEU A 244 16.23 19.22 -15.49
CA LEU A 244 17.18 18.51 -16.35
C LEU A 244 17.44 19.25 -17.68
N PRO A 245 18.71 19.47 -18.09
CA PRO A 245 19.02 20.12 -19.36
C PRO A 245 18.65 19.22 -20.54
N LYS A 246 17.87 19.76 -21.48
CA LYS A 246 17.39 19.01 -22.65
C LYS A 246 18.45 18.94 -23.74
N GLY A 247 18.58 17.77 -24.37
CA GLY A 247 19.40 17.56 -25.58
C GLY A 247 20.54 16.55 -25.39
N LYS A 248 20.76 15.69 -26.40
CA LYS A 248 21.74 14.58 -26.36
C LYS A 248 23.21 15.02 -26.18
N LYS A 249 23.54 16.28 -26.49
CA LYS A 249 24.88 16.87 -26.28
C LYS A 249 25.11 17.41 -24.85
N SER A 250 24.10 17.41 -23.97
CA SER A 250 24.23 17.99 -22.61
C SER A 250 25.05 17.14 -21.64
N GLY A 251 25.25 15.85 -21.92
CA GLY A 251 25.92 14.92 -21.02
C GLY A 251 25.14 14.62 -19.72
N ALA A 252 23.88 15.02 -19.59
CA ALA A 252 23.07 14.72 -18.41
C ALA A 252 22.47 13.31 -18.47
N GLN A 253 22.69 12.52 -17.42
CA GLN A 253 22.04 11.22 -17.22
C GLN A 253 21.15 11.25 -15.98
N LEU A 254 20.07 10.45 -15.98
CA LEU A 254 19.15 10.32 -14.86
C LEU A 254 19.18 8.90 -14.28
N GLY A 255 19.67 8.77 -13.05
CA GLY A 255 19.52 7.57 -12.23
C GLY A 255 18.11 7.46 -11.67
N VAL A 256 17.40 6.37 -12.00
CA VAL A 256 16.06 6.04 -11.48
C VAL A 256 16.09 4.65 -10.83
N GLY A 257 15.43 4.51 -9.67
CA GLY A 257 15.47 3.27 -8.89
C GLY A 257 14.66 2.11 -9.45
N GLU A 258 13.57 2.39 -10.17
CA GLU A 258 12.71 1.35 -10.76
C GLU A 258 12.81 1.29 -12.29
N LYS A 259 13.06 0.08 -12.83
CA LYS A 259 13.39 -0.14 -14.24
C LYS A 259 12.20 0.09 -15.20
N THR A 260 10.98 -0.14 -14.71
CA THR A 260 9.69 0.14 -15.37
C THR A 260 9.55 1.65 -15.64
N LEU A 261 9.60 2.44 -14.57
CA LEU A 261 9.53 3.90 -14.60
C LEU A 261 10.70 4.51 -15.38
N ALA A 262 11.91 3.96 -15.25
CA ALA A 262 13.07 4.37 -16.03
C ALA A 262 12.83 4.25 -17.55
N GLY A 263 12.24 3.13 -17.99
CA GLY A 263 11.84 2.93 -19.39
C GLY A 263 10.77 3.92 -19.86
N GLN A 264 9.76 4.19 -19.03
CA GLN A 264 8.69 5.14 -19.35
C GLN A 264 9.17 6.59 -19.38
N ILE A 265 10.08 7.00 -18.49
CA ILE A 265 10.75 8.32 -18.54
C ILE A 265 11.58 8.44 -19.83
N LYS A 266 12.36 7.41 -20.19
CA LYS A 266 13.16 7.39 -21.42
C LYS A 266 12.30 7.47 -22.69
N ALA A 267 11.13 6.82 -22.70
CA ALA A 267 10.16 6.89 -23.79
C ALA A 267 9.45 8.25 -23.89
N ASN A 268 8.94 8.78 -22.76
CA ASN A 268 8.07 9.96 -22.75
C ASN A 268 8.81 11.31 -22.74
N LEU A 269 10.08 11.33 -22.31
CA LEU A 269 10.88 12.56 -22.17
C LEU A 269 12.21 12.54 -22.94
N GLY A 270 12.67 11.39 -23.43
CA GLY A 270 13.88 11.30 -24.26
C GLY A 270 15.21 11.58 -23.55
N TYR A 271 15.22 11.69 -22.21
CA TYR A 271 16.43 11.74 -21.40
C TYR A 271 17.18 10.39 -21.45
N ASP A 272 18.50 10.42 -21.23
CA ASP A 272 19.23 9.17 -21.00
C ASP A 272 19.06 8.73 -19.54
N VAL A 273 18.40 7.60 -19.35
CA VAL A 273 18.02 7.06 -18.04
C VAL A 273 18.79 5.77 -17.75
N VAL A 274 19.30 5.67 -16.53
CA VAL A 274 20.19 4.61 -16.01
C VAL A 274 19.56 4.01 -14.75
N SER A 275 19.69 2.70 -14.54
CA SER A 275 19.03 1.97 -13.43
C SER A 275 19.92 0.85 -12.89
N ASP A 276 21.14 1.24 -12.51
CA ASP A 276 22.26 0.34 -12.28
C ASP A 276 22.54 0.17 -10.77
N GLU A 277 23.49 -0.68 -10.42
CA GLU A 277 23.87 -0.95 -9.03
C GLU A 277 24.55 0.27 -8.37
N THR A 278 25.22 1.12 -9.15
CA THR A 278 25.70 2.46 -8.76
C THR A 278 24.54 3.34 -8.30
N VAL A 279 23.51 3.49 -9.14
CA VAL A 279 22.29 4.27 -8.86
C VAL A 279 21.55 3.71 -7.63
N SER A 280 21.49 2.39 -7.52
CA SER A 280 20.82 1.69 -6.42
C SER A 280 21.47 1.98 -5.06
N GLU A 281 22.80 2.00 -4.99
CA GLU A 281 23.54 2.33 -3.76
C GLU A 281 23.46 3.82 -3.42
N LEU A 282 23.50 4.71 -4.43
CA LEU A 282 23.25 6.14 -4.24
C LEU A 282 21.84 6.39 -3.66
N ILE A 283 20.81 5.71 -4.17
CA ILE A 283 19.43 5.77 -3.65
C ILE A 283 19.34 5.17 -2.23
N ARG A 284 20.10 4.12 -1.90
CA ARG A 284 20.20 3.56 -0.54
C ARG A 284 20.78 4.56 0.45
N GLY A 285 21.89 5.23 0.10
CA GLY A 285 22.47 6.30 0.92
C GLY A 285 21.52 7.51 1.07
N LEU A 286 20.84 7.91 -0.01
CA LEU A 286 19.80 8.95 0.03
C LEU A 286 18.63 8.57 0.95
N ARG A 287 18.23 7.29 0.98
CA ARG A 287 17.18 6.78 1.88
C ARG A 287 17.64 6.77 3.35
N LEU A 288 18.91 6.50 3.62
CA LEU A 288 19.49 6.53 4.97
C LEU A 288 19.59 7.97 5.53
N HIS A 289 19.98 8.94 4.69
CA HIS A 289 20.27 10.32 5.11
C HIS A 289 19.18 11.33 4.77
N GLY A 290 18.07 10.92 4.15
CA GLY A 290 17.06 11.79 3.52
C GLY A 290 16.50 12.89 4.42
N ASP A 291 16.18 12.57 5.68
CA ASP A 291 15.66 13.52 6.69
C ASP A 291 16.64 14.69 6.97
N LYS A 292 17.95 14.46 6.81
CA LYS A 292 19.02 15.46 7.03
C LYS A 292 19.47 16.15 5.74
N LEU A 293 19.26 15.52 4.59
CA LEU A 293 19.56 16.10 3.28
C LEU A 293 18.46 17.07 2.81
N LEU A 294 17.19 16.75 3.11
CA LEU A 294 16.02 17.58 2.78
C LEU A 294 15.77 18.66 3.83
N ARG A 295 16.69 19.63 3.95
CA ARG A 295 16.67 20.74 4.93
C ARG A 295 15.39 21.62 4.99
N GLN A 296 14.44 21.42 4.08
CA GLN A 296 13.14 22.09 4.06
C GLN A 296 12.07 21.36 4.90
N LEU A 297 12.30 20.10 5.25
CA LEU A 297 11.46 19.30 6.15
C LEU A 297 11.95 19.42 7.59
N LYS A 298 11.07 19.16 8.55
CA LYS A 298 11.43 19.03 9.97
C LYS A 298 11.66 17.57 10.32
N GLU A 299 12.54 17.32 11.28
CA GLU A 299 12.79 15.98 11.82
C GLU A 299 11.47 15.29 12.19
N ASN A 300 11.31 14.03 11.78
CA ASN A 300 10.11 13.19 11.91
C ASN A 300 8.92 13.48 10.97
N ASP A 301 8.87 14.60 10.24
CA ASP A 301 7.76 14.83 9.28
C ASP A 301 7.81 13.82 8.11
N PHE A 302 9.01 13.35 7.73
CA PHE A 302 9.20 12.26 6.76
C PHE A 302 8.53 10.95 7.21
N TYR A 303 8.68 10.57 8.48
CA TYR A 303 8.05 9.37 9.05
C TYR A 303 6.53 9.51 9.15
N ARG A 304 6.03 10.69 9.51
CA ARG A 304 4.58 10.99 9.52
C ARG A 304 3.97 10.90 8.12
N ALA A 305 4.66 11.43 7.10
CA ALA A 305 4.24 11.31 5.70
C ALA A 305 4.21 9.84 5.25
N GLN A 306 5.24 9.05 5.58
CA GLN A 306 5.27 7.61 5.29
C GLN A 306 4.10 6.85 5.93
N LEU A 307 3.79 7.09 7.22
CA LEU A 307 2.65 6.47 7.89
C LEU A 307 1.31 6.88 7.25
N GLY A 308 1.13 8.17 6.95
CA GLY A 308 -0.09 8.66 6.31
C GLY A 308 -0.31 8.06 4.92
N LEU A 309 0.73 8.07 4.09
CA LEU A 309 0.70 7.57 2.72
C LEU A 309 0.58 6.04 2.67
N GLY A 310 1.30 5.30 3.51
CA GLY A 310 1.20 3.85 3.61
C GLY A 310 -0.21 3.38 3.99
N HIS A 311 -0.86 4.06 4.93
CA HIS A 311 -2.27 3.81 5.25
C HIS A 311 -3.21 4.20 4.11
N ALA A 312 -2.98 5.31 3.40
CA ALA A 312 -3.79 5.72 2.26
C ALA A 312 -3.71 4.71 1.11
N TYR A 313 -2.49 4.37 0.69
CA TYR A 313 -2.18 3.40 -0.37
C TYR A 313 -2.78 2.02 -0.07
N SER A 314 -2.58 1.51 1.15
CA SER A 314 -3.12 0.21 1.56
C SER A 314 -4.65 0.18 1.54
N ARG A 315 -5.33 1.25 1.96
CA ARG A 315 -6.80 1.34 1.92
C ARG A 315 -7.34 1.44 0.51
N ALA A 316 -6.67 2.17 -0.38
CA ALA A 316 -7.03 2.26 -1.80
C ALA A 316 -6.86 0.91 -2.50
N LYS A 317 -5.68 0.28 -2.39
CA LYS A 317 -5.33 -0.97 -3.07
C LYS A 317 -6.15 -2.18 -2.59
N VAL A 318 -6.58 -2.18 -1.32
CA VAL A 318 -7.46 -3.21 -0.74
C VAL A 318 -8.96 -2.88 -0.94
N LYS A 319 -9.31 -1.76 -1.59
CA LYS A 319 -10.69 -1.24 -1.74
C LYS A 319 -11.46 -1.27 -0.41
N PHE A 320 -10.88 -0.70 0.65
CA PHE A 320 -11.45 -0.80 2.00
C PHE A 320 -12.85 -0.16 2.08
N ASN A 321 -13.90 -0.98 2.03
CA ASN A 321 -15.28 -0.51 1.96
C ASN A 321 -15.73 0.08 3.32
N VAL A 322 -15.70 1.41 3.41
CA VAL A 322 -16.06 2.21 4.59
C VAL A 322 -17.48 1.89 5.10
N ASN A 323 -18.40 1.52 4.21
CA ASN A 323 -19.77 1.19 4.59
C ASN A 323 -19.86 -0.10 5.40
N ARG A 324 -18.89 -1.03 5.24
CA ARG A 324 -18.83 -2.33 5.92
C ARG A 324 -18.10 -2.27 7.27
N SER A 325 -18.23 -1.15 7.97
CA SER A 325 -17.63 -0.83 9.27
C SER A 325 -18.38 -1.50 10.44
N ASP A 326 -18.11 -2.79 10.65
CA ASP A 326 -18.69 -3.61 11.72
C ASP A 326 -18.39 -3.10 13.15
N ASN A 327 -17.26 -2.42 13.38
CA ASN A 327 -16.95 -1.78 14.67
C ASN A 327 -18.08 -0.84 15.16
N MET A 328 -18.79 -0.14 14.27
CA MET A 328 -19.90 0.74 14.66
C MET A 328 -21.08 -0.04 15.26
N ILE A 329 -21.34 -1.25 14.77
CA ILE A 329 -22.34 -2.18 15.33
C ILE A 329 -21.91 -2.64 16.73
N ILE A 330 -20.62 -2.94 16.92
CA ILE A 330 -20.05 -3.39 18.20
C ILE A 330 -20.18 -2.29 19.27
N GLN A 331 -19.80 -1.05 18.96
CA GLN A 331 -19.96 0.06 19.91
C GLN A 331 -21.44 0.35 20.19
N ALA A 332 -22.30 0.32 19.17
CA ALA A 332 -23.74 0.59 19.34
C ALA A 332 -24.45 -0.44 20.24
N ILE A 333 -24.19 -1.75 20.08
CA ILE A 333 -24.81 -2.76 20.95
C ILE A 333 -24.24 -2.73 22.38
N ASN A 334 -22.95 -2.47 22.54
CA ASN A 334 -22.34 -2.37 23.87
C ASN A 334 -22.84 -1.14 24.63
N LEU A 335 -23.05 -0.01 23.93
CA LEU A 335 -23.67 1.19 24.50
C LEU A 335 -25.16 0.98 24.81
N LEU A 336 -25.91 0.28 23.96
CA LEU A 336 -27.31 -0.06 24.19
C LEU A 336 -27.48 -0.98 25.41
N ASP A 337 -26.71 -2.08 25.47
CA ASP A 337 -26.70 -3.00 26.61
C ASP A 337 -26.20 -2.35 27.92
N GLN A 338 -25.58 -1.16 27.85
CA GLN A 338 -25.24 -0.34 29.02
C GLN A 338 -26.36 0.66 29.37
N LEU A 339 -26.89 1.41 28.39
CA LEU A 339 -28.03 2.30 28.57
C LEU A 339 -29.26 1.60 29.14
N ASP A 340 -29.50 0.33 28.76
CA ASP A 340 -30.56 -0.50 29.33
C ASP A 340 -30.46 -0.63 30.86
N LYS A 341 -29.25 -0.76 31.40
CA LYS A 341 -29.01 -0.84 32.85
C LYS A 341 -29.10 0.52 33.52
N ASP A 342 -28.52 1.53 32.88
CA ASP A 342 -28.42 2.89 33.43
C ASP A 342 -29.79 3.56 33.47
N VAL A 343 -30.59 3.46 32.39
CA VAL A 343 -31.98 3.93 32.34
C VAL A 343 -32.82 3.25 33.43
N ASN A 344 -32.69 1.94 33.64
CA ASN A 344 -33.42 1.26 34.71
C ASN A 344 -32.96 1.72 36.11
N THR A 345 -31.65 1.85 36.33
CA THR A 345 -31.07 2.26 37.62
C THR A 345 -31.45 3.71 37.96
N PHE A 346 -31.40 4.61 36.99
CA PHE A 346 -31.83 6.00 37.15
C PHE A 346 -33.36 6.10 37.30
N SER A 347 -34.15 5.30 36.60
CA SER A 347 -35.62 5.25 36.78
C SER A 347 -36.00 4.81 38.19
N MET A 348 -35.31 3.81 38.74
CA MET A 348 -35.48 3.41 40.14
C MET A 348 -35.04 4.53 41.11
N ARG A 349 -33.95 5.26 40.81
CA ARG A 349 -33.53 6.43 41.60
C ARG A 349 -34.55 7.58 41.55
N VAL A 350 -35.20 7.85 40.40
CA VAL A 350 -36.31 8.82 40.28
C VAL A 350 -37.53 8.36 41.08
N ARG A 351 -37.87 7.07 41.04
CA ARG A 351 -38.95 6.47 41.84
C ARG A 351 -38.69 6.57 43.34
N GLU A 352 -37.48 6.22 43.79
CA GLU A 352 -37.08 6.35 45.19
C GLU A 352 -37.12 7.81 45.64
N TRP A 353 -36.58 8.75 44.86
CA TRP A 353 -36.48 10.17 45.26
C TRP A 353 -37.84 10.88 45.27
N TYR A 354 -38.63 10.79 44.19
CA TYR A 354 -39.96 11.39 44.15
C TYR A 354 -40.99 10.65 45.03
N GLY A 355 -40.72 9.38 45.36
CA GLY A 355 -41.55 8.57 46.25
C GLY A 355 -41.62 9.07 47.70
N TRP A 356 -40.73 9.97 48.14
CA TRP A 356 -40.88 10.66 49.43
C TRP A 356 -42.02 11.70 49.39
N HIS A 357 -42.27 12.30 48.22
CA HIS A 357 -43.30 13.31 48.02
C HIS A 357 -44.66 12.70 47.65
N PHE A 358 -44.66 11.72 46.74
CA PHE A 358 -45.88 11.08 46.25
C PHE A 358 -45.70 9.54 46.16
N PRO A 359 -45.66 8.81 47.30
CA PRO A 359 -45.38 7.38 47.35
C PRO A 359 -46.42 6.51 46.63
N GLU A 360 -47.66 6.98 46.51
CA GLU A 360 -48.74 6.26 45.85
C GLU A 360 -48.55 6.18 44.32
N LEU A 361 -47.90 7.18 43.69
CA LEU A 361 -47.65 7.21 42.25
C LEU A 361 -46.88 5.97 41.77
N VAL A 362 -45.94 5.47 42.60
CA VAL A 362 -45.13 4.27 42.31
C VAL A 362 -45.99 3.00 42.23
N LYS A 363 -47.16 2.98 42.88
CA LYS A 363 -48.14 1.88 42.85
C LYS A 363 -49.14 2.00 41.69
N VAL A 364 -49.34 3.21 41.17
CA VAL A 364 -50.31 3.49 40.08
C VAL A 364 -49.66 3.41 38.70
N VAL A 365 -48.42 3.92 38.53
CA VAL A 365 -47.74 4.01 37.23
C VAL A 365 -46.59 3.00 37.15
N ASN A 366 -46.89 1.83 36.57
CA ASN A 366 -45.96 0.70 36.48
C ASN A 366 -44.79 0.91 35.49
N ASP A 367 -44.94 1.70 34.42
CA ASP A 367 -43.84 1.98 33.48
C ASP A 367 -42.89 3.07 33.99
N ASN A 368 -41.60 2.91 33.68
CA ASN A 368 -40.53 3.81 34.09
C ASN A 368 -40.54 5.14 33.32
N LEU A 369 -40.83 5.13 32.01
CA LEU A 369 -40.82 6.33 31.18
C LEU A 369 -42.07 7.19 31.45
N GLN A 370 -43.23 6.56 31.56
CA GLN A 370 -44.45 7.22 32.02
C GLN A 370 -44.26 7.83 33.42
N TYR A 371 -43.68 7.09 34.37
CA TYR A 371 -43.41 7.61 35.72
C TYR A 371 -42.55 8.88 35.68
N ALA A 372 -41.42 8.86 34.96
CA ALA A 372 -40.54 10.03 34.83
C ALA A 372 -41.25 11.23 34.17
N ARG A 373 -42.10 10.99 33.14
CA ARG A 373 -42.92 12.04 32.51
C ARG A 373 -44.00 12.59 33.44
N CYS A 374 -44.62 11.74 34.26
CA CYS A 374 -45.55 12.17 35.32
C CYS A 374 -44.84 13.03 36.37
N CYS A 375 -43.66 12.64 36.89
CA CYS A 375 -42.91 13.47 37.84
C CYS A 375 -42.59 14.86 37.27
N LYS A 376 -42.15 14.94 36.00
CA LYS A 376 -41.87 16.21 35.33
C LYS A 376 -43.12 17.09 35.16
N PHE A 377 -44.27 16.49 34.87
CA PHE A 377 -45.52 17.24 34.66
C PHE A 377 -46.21 17.64 35.97
N ILE A 378 -46.25 16.76 36.96
CA ILE A 378 -46.98 16.98 38.22
C ILE A 378 -46.27 18.00 39.11
N ARG A 379 -44.92 17.95 39.18
CA ARG A 379 -44.11 18.71 40.14
C ARG A 379 -44.59 18.50 41.59
N ASN A 380 -45.48 19.36 42.08
CA ASN A 380 -46.04 19.33 43.42
C ASN A 380 -47.46 18.75 43.42
N LYS A 381 -47.75 17.79 44.30
CA LYS A 381 -49.05 17.09 44.36
C LYS A 381 -50.25 18.02 44.63
N SER A 382 -50.02 19.19 45.25
CA SER A 382 -51.05 20.18 45.59
C SER A 382 -51.54 21.00 44.40
N GLU A 383 -50.75 21.09 43.32
CA GLU A 383 -51.09 21.82 42.08
C GLU A 383 -51.98 21.00 41.13
N LEU A 384 -52.32 19.75 41.51
CA LEU A 384 -52.95 18.77 40.64
C LEU A 384 -54.50 18.89 40.59
N THR A 385 -54.99 19.83 39.79
CA THR A 385 -56.44 20.06 39.56
C THR A 385 -57.02 19.16 38.45
N GLU A 386 -58.35 19.12 38.32
CA GLU A 386 -59.03 18.38 37.24
C GLU A 386 -58.67 18.90 35.82
N GLU A 387 -58.27 20.18 35.69
CA GLU A 387 -57.77 20.77 34.46
C GLU A 387 -56.46 20.13 33.97
N SER A 388 -55.73 19.44 34.85
CA SER A 388 -54.51 18.71 34.51
C SER A 388 -54.79 17.33 33.88
N LEU A 389 -56.00 16.78 34.03
CA LEU A 389 -56.35 15.43 33.57
C LEU A 389 -56.08 15.19 32.07
N PRO A 390 -56.44 16.08 31.12
CA PRO A 390 -56.19 15.82 29.69
C PRO A 390 -54.70 15.70 29.34
N LYS A 391 -53.82 16.36 30.12
CA LYS A 391 -52.36 16.30 29.96
C LYS A 391 -51.78 15.04 30.60
N LEU A 392 -52.32 14.61 31.74
CA LEU A 392 -52.00 13.30 32.35
C LEU A 392 -52.44 12.15 31.44
N GLU A 393 -53.62 12.22 30.85
CA GLU A 393 -54.13 11.24 29.88
C GLU A 393 -53.20 11.15 28.66
N ALA A 394 -52.75 12.28 28.11
CA ALA A 394 -51.77 12.28 27.01
C ALA A 394 -50.42 11.64 27.38
N ILE A 395 -49.98 11.72 28.64
CA ILE A 395 -48.74 11.07 29.14
C ILE A 395 -48.97 9.57 29.41
N LEU A 396 -50.15 9.20 29.89
CA LEU A 396 -50.54 7.85 30.28
C LEU A 396 -51.23 7.07 29.13
N ASN A 397 -50.77 7.25 27.89
CA ASN A 397 -51.28 6.56 26.70
C ASN A 397 -52.81 6.62 26.49
N GLN A 398 -53.46 7.71 26.91
CA GLN A 398 -54.91 7.96 26.88
C GLN A 398 -55.74 7.14 27.91
N ASP A 399 -55.11 6.50 28.91
CA ASP A 399 -55.81 5.81 30.00
C ASP A 399 -56.44 6.78 31.01
N ALA A 400 -57.63 7.30 30.67
CA ALA A 400 -58.46 8.14 31.55
C ALA A 400 -58.71 7.53 32.95
N THR A 401 -58.78 6.20 33.05
CA THR A 401 -58.90 5.50 34.34
C THR A 401 -57.62 5.53 35.17
N LEU A 402 -56.44 5.64 34.56
CA LEU A 402 -55.18 5.82 35.29
C LEU A 402 -54.99 7.29 35.70
N ALA A 403 -55.27 8.25 34.82
CA ALA A 403 -55.20 9.68 35.15
C ALA A 403 -56.09 10.04 36.35
N LYS A 404 -57.35 9.57 36.37
CA LYS A 404 -58.26 9.77 37.50
C LYS A 404 -57.80 9.05 38.78
N ARG A 405 -57.16 7.87 38.67
CA ARG A 405 -56.53 7.21 39.82
C ARG A 405 -55.36 8.03 40.38
N VAL A 406 -54.49 8.57 39.53
CA VAL A 406 -53.40 9.46 39.95
C VAL A 406 -53.96 10.68 40.70
N LEU A 407 -55.02 11.32 40.20
CA LEU A 407 -55.64 12.46 40.87
C LEU A 407 -56.24 12.10 42.23
N SER A 408 -57.01 10.99 42.31
CA SER A 408 -57.52 10.50 43.61
C SER A 408 -56.41 10.09 44.58
N ALA A 409 -55.28 9.58 44.07
CA ALA A 409 -54.12 9.21 44.89
C ALA A 409 -53.34 10.43 45.39
N ALA A 410 -53.25 11.51 44.61
CA ALA A 410 -52.65 12.78 45.04
C ALA A 410 -53.47 13.42 46.17
N GLN A 411 -54.80 13.47 46.02
CA GLN A 411 -55.73 13.95 47.05
C GLN A 411 -55.67 13.13 48.35
N ALA A 412 -55.33 11.84 48.25
CA ALA A 412 -55.16 10.94 49.40
C ALA A 412 -53.69 10.75 49.83
N SER A 413 -52.73 11.51 49.28
CA SER A 413 -51.31 11.22 49.45
C SER A 413 -50.73 11.74 50.77
N MET A 414 -50.30 10.80 51.61
CA MET A 414 -49.64 11.08 52.89
C MET A 414 -48.13 11.36 52.77
N GLY A 415 -47.61 11.57 51.55
CA GLY A 415 -46.21 11.92 51.32
C GLY A 415 -45.82 13.32 51.84
N ILE A 416 -44.52 13.60 51.90
CA ILE A 416 -43.96 14.82 52.50
C ILE A 416 -43.92 15.95 51.45
N ASP A 417 -44.25 17.18 51.84
CA ASP A 417 -44.10 18.35 50.95
C ASP A 417 -42.62 18.74 50.83
N VAL A 418 -42.14 18.90 49.59
CA VAL A 418 -40.71 19.01 49.25
C VAL A 418 -40.40 20.44 48.77
N SER A 419 -39.14 20.88 48.92
CA SER A 419 -38.75 22.25 48.53
C SER A 419 -38.74 22.44 47.01
N GLU A 420 -39.01 23.65 46.53
CA GLU A 420 -38.95 23.99 45.09
C GLU A 420 -37.58 23.70 44.47
N ILE A 421 -36.51 23.86 45.26
CA ILE A 421 -35.13 23.56 44.86
C ILE A 421 -34.96 22.06 44.64
N ASP A 422 -35.47 21.23 45.55
CA ASP A 422 -35.43 19.78 45.44
C ASP A 422 -36.33 19.26 44.30
N HIS A 423 -37.52 19.85 44.13
CA HIS A 423 -38.39 19.57 42.97
C HIS A 423 -37.67 19.89 41.64
N THR A 424 -36.95 21.01 41.56
CA THR A 424 -36.16 21.39 40.37
C THR A 424 -35.03 20.38 40.09
N ASN A 425 -34.37 19.87 41.13
CA ASN A 425 -33.36 18.82 41.00
C ASN A 425 -33.96 17.48 40.53
N ILE A 426 -35.11 17.08 41.10
CA ILE A 426 -35.82 15.85 40.70
C ILE A 426 -36.33 15.96 39.26
N GLU A 427 -36.88 17.11 38.85
CA GLU A 427 -37.33 17.36 37.47
C GLU A 427 -36.17 17.27 36.48
N SER A 428 -35.03 17.91 36.80
CA SER A 428 -33.82 17.87 35.97
C SER A 428 -33.30 16.44 35.80
N PHE A 429 -33.37 15.62 36.86
CA PHE A 429 -32.97 14.21 36.81
C PHE A 429 -33.98 13.34 36.04
N ALA A 430 -35.30 13.59 36.20
CA ALA A 430 -36.34 12.92 35.42
C ALA A 430 -36.23 13.23 33.92
N ASP A 431 -35.95 14.49 33.54
CA ASP A 431 -35.71 14.88 32.16
C ASP A 431 -34.46 14.22 31.57
N ARG A 432 -33.43 14.01 32.39
CA ARG A 432 -32.26 13.22 32.00
C ARG A 432 -32.61 11.74 31.74
N VAL A 433 -33.51 11.15 32.52
CA VAL A 433 -34.00 9.77 32.28
C VAL A 433 -34.85 9.69 31.00
N ILE A 434 -35.74 10.66 30.74
CA ILE A 434 -36.55 10.74 29.53
C ILE A 434 -35.64 10.83 28.29
N SER A 435 -34.72 11.81 28.27
CA SER A 435 -33.81 12.03 27.14
C SER A 435 -32.85 10.86 26.89
N LEU A 436 -32.40 10.15 27.93
CA LEU A 436 -31.63 8.90 27.78
C LEU A 436 -32.48 7.76 27.20
N THR A 437 -33.75 7.65 27.58
CA THR A 437 -34.68 6.64 27.06
C THR A 437 -35.00 6.89 25.58
N GLU A 438 -35.17 8.14 25.19
CA GLU A 438 -35.38 8.55 23.79
C GLU A 438 -34.09 8.47 22.95
N TYR A 439 -32.91 8.61 23.58
CA TYR A 439 -31.63 8.30 22.93
C TYR A 439 -31.45 6.78 22.71
N ARG A 440 -31.79 5.94 23.69
CA ARG A 440 -31.82 4.47 23.56
C ARG A 440 -32.68 4.01 22.39
N ALA A 441 -33.89 4.57 22.24
CA ALA A 441 -34.79 4.25 21.12
C ALA A 441 -34.18 4.65 19.76
N ARG A 442 -33.55 5.82 19.66
CA ARG A 442 -32.83 6.25 18.44
C ARG A 442 -31.62 5.35 18.13
N LEU A 443 -30.86 4.96 19.14
CA LEU A 443 -29.70 4.07 19.01
C LEU A 443 -30.10 2.66 18.54
N HIS A 444 -31.24 2.14 19.01
CA HIS A 444 -31.81 0.88 18.52
C HIS A 444 -32.13 0.95 17.02
N ASN A 445 -32.80 2.02 16.56
CA ASN A 445 -33.16 2.17 15.15
C ASN A 445 -31.94 2.42 14.24
N TYR A 446 -30.91 3.09 14.76
CA TYR A 446 -29.60 3.18 14.12
C TYR A 446 -28.94 1.80 13.99
N LEU A 447 -28.95 0.98 15.05
CA LEU A 447 -28.38 -0.36 15.03
C LEU A 447 -29.10 -1.29 14.03
N VAL A 448 -30.43 -1.23 13.97
CA VAL A 448 -31.25 -1.96 12.98
C VAL A 448 -30.86 -1.57 11.55
N SER A 449 -30.93 -0.27 11.22
CA SER A 449 -30.59 0.20 9.87
C SER A 449 -29.13 -0.07 9.48
N LYS A 450 -28.18 0.07 10.41
CA LYS A 450 -26.77 -0.27 10.16
C LYS A 450 -26.55 -1.78 10.02
N MET A 451 -27.31 -2.63 10.70
CA MET A 451 -27.22 -4.08 10.53
C MET A 451 -27.69 -4.52 9.14
N HIS A 452 -28.81 -3.99 8.63
CA HIS A 452 -29.26 -4.30 7.26
C HIS A 452 -28.23 -3.90 6.18
N GLN A 453 -27.41 -2.87 6.43
CA GLN A 453 -26.32 -2.48 5.51
C GLN A 453 -25.08 -3.41 5.57
N VAL A 454 -24.82 -4.07 6.70
CA VAL A 454 -23.55 -4.77 6.97
C VAL A 454 -23.71 -6.30 7.01
N ALA A 455 -24.85 -6.80 7.50
CA ALA A 455 -25.14 -8.22 7.64
C ALA A 455 -26.64 -8.54 7.50
N PRO A 456 -27.27 -8.25 6.34
CA PRO A 456 -28.70 -8.48 6.14
C PRO A 456 -29.10 -9.96 6.28
N ASN A 457 -28.25 -10.91 5.88
CA ASN A 457 -28.61 -12.33 5.96
C ASN A 457 -28.64 -12.83 7.41
N LEU A 458 -27.70 -12.37 8.23
CA LEU A 458 -27.71 -12.63 9.67
C LEU A 458 -28.93 -11.97 10.34
N SER A 459 -29.30 -10.74 9.97
CA SER A 459 -30.52 -10.07 10.45
C SER A 459 -31.78 -10.87 10.15
N ALA A 460 -32.01 -11.20 8.87
CA ALA A 460 -33.21 -11.91 8.44
C ALA A 460 -33.37 -13.28 9.15
N LEU A 461 -32.25 -13.94 9.45
CA LEU A 461 -32.20 -15.27 10.07
C LEU A 461 -32.41 -15.30 11.59
N ILE A 462 -31.88 -14.34 12.37
CA ILE A 462 -31.96 -14.37 13.85
C ILE A 462 -32.44 -13.07 14.53
N GLY A 463 -32.66 -12.01 13.77
CA GLY A 463 -32.96 -10.67 14.28
C GLY A 463 -31.70 -9.87 14.60
N GLU A 464 -31.80 -8.55 14.40
CA GLU A 464 -30.71 -7.59 14.38
C GLU A 464 -30.00 -7.53 15.74
N MET A 465 -30.77 -7.52 16.83
CA MET A 465 -30.25 -7.48 18.20
C MET A 465 -29.48 -8.74 18.61
N VAL A 466 -29.84 -9.91 18.08
CA VAL A 466 -29.11 -11.16 18.35
C VAL A 466 -27.87 -11.23 17.46
N GLY A 467 -27.97 -10.82 16.19
CA GLY A 467 -26.84 -10.65 15.28
C GLY A 467 -25.76 -9.71 15.84
N ALA A 468 -26.17 -8.54 16.37
CA ALA A 468 -25.27 -7.56 16.98
C ALA A 468 -24.49 -8.14 18.16
N ARG A 469 -25.15 -8.87 19.07
CA ARG A 469 -24.48 -9.50 20.21
C ARG A 469 -23.53 -10.63 19.78
N LEU A 470 -23.82 -11.37 18.69
CA LEU A 470 -22.88 -12.34 18.13
C LEU A 470 -21.65 -11.67 17.50
N ILE A 471 -21.82 -10.57 16.77
CA ILE A 471 -20.72 -9.81 16.17
C ILE A 471 -19.83 -9.18 17.26
N SER A 472 -20.43 -8.55 18.28
CA SER A 472 -19.71 -7.98 19.42
C SER A 472 -18.91 -9.03 20.20
N HIS A 473 -19.53 -10.18 20.54
CA HIS A 473 -18.82 -11.25 21.24
C HIS A 473 -17.74 -11.95 20.39
N ALA A 474 -17.78 -11.84 19.07
CA ALA A 474 -16.70 -12.30 18.18
C ALA A 474 -15.60 -11.23 17.92
N GLY A 475 -15.83 -9.98 18.35
CA GLY A 475 -14.94 -8.84 18.12
C GLY A 475 -14.91 -8.30 16.68
N SER A 476 -15.44 -9.04 15.71
CA SER A 476 -15.70 -8.59 14.33
C SER A 476 -16.59 -9.58 13.57
N LEU A 477 -17.24 -9.13 12.49
CA LEU A 477 -17.94 -9.99 11.55
C LEU A 477 -16.96 -10.94 10.83
N THR A 478 -15.74 -10.48 10.56
CA THR A 478 -14.68 -11.29 9.95
C THR A 478 -14.20 -12.43 10.86
N ASN A 479 -14.24 -12.27 12.18
CA ASN A 479 -13.96 -13.33 13.15
C ASN A 479 -15.16 -14.27 13.31
N LEU A 480 -16.39 -13.73 13.39
CA LEU A 480 -17.62 -14.54 13.43
C LEU A 480 -17.76 -15.47 12.21
N CYS A 481 -17.33 -14.99 11.04
CA CYS A 481 -17.23 -15.76 9.80
C CYS A 481 -16.21 -16.91 9.88
N LYS A 482 -15.03 -16.67 10.48
CA LYS A 482 -13.96 -17.67 10.67
C LYS A 482 -14.33 -18.75 11.69
N TYR A 483 -15.12 -18.42 12.71
CA TYR A 483 -15.51 -19.39 13.74
C TYR A 483 -16.28 -20.59 13.15
N PRO A 484 -16.05 -21.82 13.66
CA PRO A 484 -16.86 -22.97 13.30
C PRO A 484 -18.23 -22.88 13.98
N ALA A 485 -19.24 -23.46 13.35
CA ALA A 485 -20.62 -23.44 13.85
C ALA A 485 -20.78 -24.03 15.27
N SER A 486 -19.90 -24.95 15.69
CA SER A 486 -19.84 -25.48 17.05
C SER A 486 -19.49 -24.42 18.10
N THR A 487 -18.59 -23.48 17.78
CA THR A 487 -18.27 -22.32 18.64
C THR A 487 -19.42 -21.31 18.61
N VAL A 488 -19.97 -21.02 17.44
CA VAL A 488 -21.15 -20.14 17.26
C VAL A 488 -22.35 -20.64 18.07
N GLN A 489 -22.54 -21.95 18.21
CA GLN A 489 -23.60 -22.55 19.03
C GLN A 489 -23.50 -22.17 20.53
N ILE A 490 -22.28 -22.00 21.05
CA ILE A 490 -21.99 -21.85 22.49
C ILE A 490 -21.42 -20.47 22.87
N LEU A 491 -21.32 -19.54 21.92
CA LEU A 491 -20.81 -18.17 22.09
C LEU A 491 -21.54 -17.47 23.24
N GLY A 492 -20.80 -16.94 24.23
CA GLY A 492 -21.36 -16.36 25.46
C GLY A 492 -21.71 -17.33 26.59
N ALA A 493 -21.73 -18.65 26.34
CA ALA A 493 -21.85 -19.67 27.40
C ALA A 493 -20.50 -20.19 27.91
N GLU A 494 -19.38 -19.59 27.49
CA GLU A 494 -18.00 -20.05 27.72
C GLU A 494 -17.67 -20.26 29.20
N LYS A 495 -18.07 -19.34 30.08
CA LYS A 495 -17.86 -19.49 31.54
C LYS A 495 -18.54 -20.75 32.10
N ALA A 496 -19.72 -21.11 31.57
CA ALA A 496 -20.41 -22.34 31.93
C ALA A 496 -19.77 -23.59 31.28
N LEU A 497 -19.29 -23.48 30.05
CA LEU A 497 -18.54 -24.53 29.35
C LEU A 497 -17.25 -24.90 30.09
N PHE A 498 -16.39 -23.92 30.40
CA PHE A 498 -15.14 -24.16 31.11
C PHE A 498 -15.37 -24.68 32.53
N ARG A 499 -16.44 -24.24 33.22
CA ARG A 499 -16.85 -24.81 34.50
C ARG A 499 -17.25 -26.28 34.37
N ALA A 500 -18.10 -26.61 33.38
CA ALA A 500 -18.52 -27.99 33.12
C ALA A 500 -17.34 -28.90 32.73
N LEU A 501 -16.40 -28.42 31.92
CA LEU A 501 -15.18 -29.16 31.57
C LEU A 501 -14.29 -29.42 32.81
N LYS A 502 -14.10 -28.42 33.69
CA LYS A 502 -13.36 -28.58 34.95
C LYS A 502 -14.03 -29.58 35.91
N THR A 503 -15.36 -29.56 36.03
CA THR A 503 -16.10 -30.47 36.93
C THR A 503 -16.51 -31.80 36.28
N LYS A 504 -16.17 -32.03 35.00
CA LYS A 504 -16.68 -33.13 34.15
C LYS A 504 -18.22 -33.23 34.13
N GLY A 505 -18.90 -32.09 34.30
CA GLY A 505 -20.36 -31.98 34.26
C GLY A 505 -20.92 -31.78 32.85
N ASN A 506 -22.26 -31.69 32.76
CA ASN A 506 -22.96 -31.45 31.50
C ASN A 506 -22.59 -30.09 30.88
N THR A 507 -22.12 -30.11 29.62
CA THR A 507 -21.79 -28.89 28.86
C THR A 507 -23.04 -28.12 28.41
N PRO A 508 -22.97 -26.78 28.29
CA PRO A 508 -24.07 -25.98 27.77
C PRO A 508 -24.36 -26.33 26.30
N LYS A 509 -25.65 -26.35 25.93
CA LYS A 509 -26.13 -26.72 24.59
C LYS A 509 -26.43 -25.51 23.69
N TYR A 510 -26.32 -24.30 24.23
CA TYR A 510 -26.61 -23.03 23.57
C TYR A 510 -25.93 -21.88 24.33
N GLY A 511 -25.55 -20.84 23.61
CA GLY A 511 -25.13 -19.53 24.13
C GLY A 511 -26.14 -18.43 23.76
N LEU A 512 -25.64 -17.27 23.30
CA LEU A 512 -26.44 -16.09 22.91
C LEU A 512 -27.59 -16.39 21.93
N ILE A 513 -27.41 -17.40 21.07
CA ILE A 513 -28.44 -17.85 20.11
C ILE A 513 -29.71 -18.37 20.82
N TYR A 514 -29.67 -18.71 22.11
CA TYR A 514 -30.85 -19.10 22.90
C TYR A 514 -31.96 -18.04 22.89
N HIS A 515 -31.61 -16.75 22.74
CA HIS A 515 -32.59 -15.66 22.64
C HIS A 515 -33.32 -15.58 21.29
N SER A 516 -32.98 -16.44 20.32
CA SER A 516 -33.73 -16.55 19.06
C SER A 516 -35.11 -17.19 19.26
N THR A 517 -36.11 -16.66 18.54
CA THR A 517 -37.49 -17.12 18.59
C THR A 517 -37.66 -18.61 18.26
N PHE A 518 -36.83 -19.14 17.35
CA PHE A 518 -36.80 -20.57 16.97
C PHE A 518 -36.46 -21.50 18.13
N ILE A 519 -35.49 -21.13 18.98
CA ILE A 519 -35.14 -21.90 20.19
C ILE A 519 -36.16 -21.65 21.31
N GLY A 520 -36.81 -20.48 21.33
CA GLY A 520 -37.99 -20.22 22.18
C GLY A 520 -39.10 -21.24 21.93
N ARG A 521 -39.58 -21.32 20.69
CA ARG A 521 -40.71 -22.16 20.22
C ARG A 521 -40.45 -23.67 20.32
N ALA A 522 -39.26 -24.14 19.99
CA ALA A 522 -38.99 -25.58 19.89
C ALA A 522 -39.18 -26.37 21.20
N ALA A 523 -39.78 -27.56 21.13
CA ALA A 523 -39.94 -28.46 22.29
C ALA A 523 -38.61 -28.75 23.01
N THR A 524 -38.62 -28.88 24.34
CA THR A 524 -37.42 -28.96 25.20
C THR A 524 -36.41 -30.03 24.77
N LYS A 525 -36.88 -31.22 24.36
CA LYS A 525 -36.06 -32.32 23.82
C LYS A 525 -35.33 -31.94 22.52
N ASN A 526 -35.94 -31.07 21.70
CA ASN A 526 -35.46 -30.67 20.37
C ASN A 526 -34.67 -29.34 20.38
N LYS A 527 -34.75 -28.49 21.42
CA LYS A 527 -34.00 -27.21 21.52
C LYS A 527 -32.51 -27.35 21.21
N GLY A 528 -31.85 -28.40 21.71
CA GLY A 528 -30.42 -28.67 21.44
C GLY A 528 -30.11 -29.12 20.00
N ARG A 529 -31.09 -29.68 19.28
CA ARG A 529 -30.97 -30.03 17.85
C ARG A 529 -31.17 -28.79 16.98
N ILE A 530 -32.22 -28.00 17.26
CA ILE A 530 -32.49 -26.72 16.59
C ILE A 530 -31.32 -25.75 16.78
N SER A 531 -30.76 -25.65 18.00
CA SER A 531 -29.61 -24.77 18.28
C SER A 531 -28.39 -25.05 17.38
N ARG A 532 -28.05 -26.33 17.15
CA ARG A 532 -26.97 -26.71 16.23
C ARG A 532 -27.30 -26.37 14.77
N ILE A 533 -28.54 -26.62 14.34
CA ILE A 533 -28.98 -26.32 12.98
C ILE A 533 -28.94 -24.81 12.74
N LEU A 534 -29.44 -24.01 13.67
CA LEU A 534 -29.41 -22.55 13.60
C LEU A 534 -27.97 -22.02 13.62
N ALA A 535 -27.09 -22.53 14.48
CA ALA A 535 -25.68 -22.14 14.48
C ALA A 535 -24.95 -22.47 13.16
N ASN A 536 -25.25 -23.61 12.53
CA ASN A 536 -24.77 -23.93 11.19
C ASN A 536 -25.26 -22.89 10.15
N LYS A 537 -26.54 -22.50 10.22
CA LYS A 537 -27.14 -21.52 9.30
C LYS A 537 -26.59 -20.10 9.54
N CYS A 538 -26.40 -19.68 10.79
CA CYS A 538 -25.77 -18.41 11.13
C CYS A 538 -24.31 -18.33 10.67
N SER A 539 -23.55 -19.44 10.78
CA SER A 539 -22.17 -19.52 10.28
C SER A 539 -22.09 -19.46 8.75
N ILE A 540 -23.12 -19.94 8.03
CA ILE A 540 -23.24 -19.75 6.57
C ILE A 540 -23.64 -18.31 6.24
N ALA A 541 -24.64 -17.75 6.93
CA ALA A 541 -25.10 -16.37 6.73
C ALA A 541 -23.98 -15.35 6.97
N SER A 542 -23.24 -15.46 8.08
CA SER A 542 -22.11 -14.55 8.37
C SER A 542 -20.93 -14.69 7.40
N ARG A 543 -20.79 -15.85 6.73
CA ARG A 543 -19.83 -16.05 5.63
C ARG A 543 -20.30 -15.44 4.32
N ILE A 544 -21.61 -15.40 4.06
CA ILE A 544 -22.18 -14.70 2.90
C ILE A 544 -22.06 -13.18 3.12
N ASP A 545 -22.51 -12.67 4.27
CA ASP A 545 -22.39 -11.25 4.65
C ASP A 545 -20.91 -10.78 4.69
N CYS A 546 -19.96 -11.67 4.95
CA CYS A 546 -18.51 -11.38 4.91
C CYS A 546 -17.86 -11.57 3.52
N PHE A 547 -18.30 -12.55 2.72
CA PHE A 547 -17.88 -12.81 1.34
C PHE A 547 -18.39 -11.79 0.29
N LEU A 548 -19.63 -11.33 0.41
CA LEU A 548 -20.33 -10.66 -0.68
C LEU A 548 -19.99 -9.15 -0.77
N GLU A 549 -19.84 -8.62 -1.99
CA GLU A 549 -19.56 -7.20 -2.25
C GLU A 549 -20.84 -6.35 -2.21
N LYS A 550 -21.90 -6.79 -2.90
CA LYS A 550 -23.28 -6.29 -2.78
C LYS A 550 -24.04 -7.16 -1.74
N PRO A 551 -24.25 -6.73 -0.47
CA PRO A 551 -24.96 -7.56 0.51
C PRO A 551 -26.48 -7.60 0.21
N THR A 552 -27.06 -8.78 0.08
CA THR A 552 -28.49 -9.01 -0.23
C THR A 552 -29.20 -9.78 0.88
N SER A 553 -30.52 -9.66 1.01
CA SER A 553 -31.32 -10.34 2.06
C SER A 553 -31.83 -11.74 1.69
N LYS A 554 -31.94 -12.03 0.37
CA LYS A 554 -32.59 -13.24 -0.17
C LYS A 554 -32.04 -14.55 0.43
N TYR A 555 -30.72 -14.67 0.66
CA TYR A 555 -30.17 -15.88 1.28
C TYR A 555 -30.62 -16.05 2.74
N GLY A 556 -30.70 -14.98 3.53
CA GLY A 556 -31.08 -15.02 4.94
C GLY A 556 -32.55 -15.42 5.14
N GLU A 557 -33.45 -14.87 4.33
CA GLU A 557 -34.87 -15.25 4.29
C GLU A 557 -35.06 -16.73 3.91
N VAL A 558 -34.28 -17.22 2.95
CA VAL A 558 -34.32 -18.61 2.51
C VAL A 558 -33.70 -19.56 3.54
N LEU A 559 -32.61 -19.16 4.20
CA LEU A 559 -32.03 -19.91 5.34
C LEU A 559 -32.99 -19.95 6.55
N LYS A 560 -33.78 -18.88 6.77
CA LYS A 560 -34.83 -18.80 7.79
C LYS A 560 -35.98 -19.75 7.48
N ALA A 561 -36.48 -19.75 6.24
CA ALA A 561 -37.53 -20.68 5.80
C ALA A 561 -37.11 -22.15 6.01
N GLN A 562 -35.85 -22.51 5.73
CA GLN A 562 -35.32 -23.85 6.02
C GLN A 562 -35.25 -24.18 7.53
N VAL A 563 -35.04 -23.19 8.41
CA VAL A 563 -35.11 -23.40 9.87
C VAL A 563 -36.56 -23.61 10.32
N GLU A 564 -37.53 -22.92 9.71
CA GLU A 564 -38.96 -23.11 9.98
C GLU A 564 -39.50 -24.46 9.46
N GLU A 565 -39.14 -24.86 8.23
CA GLU A 565 -39.39 -26.22 7.72
C GLU A 565 -38.79 -27.27 8.66
N ARG A 566 -37.61 -27.01 9.21
CA ARG A 566 -36.95 -27.94 10.13
C ARG A 566 -37.51 -27.91 11.55
N LEU A 567 -38.22 -26.86 11.94
CA LEU A 567 -39.03 -26.84 13.17
C LEU A 567 -40.27 -27.72 12.97
N LYS A 568 -41.04 -27.48 11.89
CA LYS A 568 -42.22 -28.28 11.50
C LYS A 568 -41.89 -29.76 11.33
N PHE A 569 -40.74 -30.11 10.75
CA PHE A 569 -40.29 -31.51 10.69
C PHE A 569 -40.24 -32.22 12.06
N TYR A 570 -39.94 -31.50 13.16
CA TYR A 570 -39.90 -32.09 14.50
C TYR A 570 -41.27 -32.08 15.23
N GLU A 571 -42.31 -31.57 14.57
CA GLU A 571 -43.70 -31.48 15.05
C GLU A 571 -44.59 -32.40 14.20
N ASP A 572 -44.60 -32.19 12.87
CA ASP A 572 -45.46 -32.87 11.89
C ASP A 572 -44.74 -33.99 11.09
N GLY A 573 -43.41 -34.08 11.16
CA GLY A 573 -42.60 -35.06 10.41
C GLY A 573 -42.31 -34.71 8.94
N THR A 574 -42.87 -33.62 8.41
CA THR A 574 -42.71 -33.20 6.99
C THR A 574 -41.25 -32.92 6.62
N THR A 575 -40.70 -33.64 5.63
CA THR A 575 -39.28 -33.55 5.27
C THR A 575 -38.91 -32.18 4.67
N PRO A 576 -37.88 -31.48 5.20
CA PRO A 576 -37.47 -30.16 4.70
C PRO A 576 -36.72 -30.26 3.36
N ARG A 577 -36.68 -29.15 2.61
CA ARG A 577 -35.95 -29.04 1.34
C ARG A 577 -34.43 -29.13 1.54
N LYS A 578 -33.71 -29.65 0.53
CA LYS A 578 -32.25 -29.75 0.56
C LYS A 578 -31.60 -28.37 0.39
N ASN A 579 -30.47 -28.16 1.06
CA ASN A 579 -29.76 -26.88 1.00
C ASN A 579 -29.18 -26.55 -0.39
N VAL A 580 -28.75 -27.55 -1.16
CA VAL A 580 -28.12 -27.32 -2.48
C VAL A 580 -29.14 -26.74 -3.45
N ASP A 581 -30.24 -27.47 -3.65
CA ASP A 581 -31.34 -27.11 -4.56
C ASP A 581 -31.89 -25.71 -4.25
N VAL A 582 -32.02 -25.38 -2.96
CA VAL A 582 -32.59 -24.12 -2.49
C VAL A 582 -31.61 -22.94 -2.60
N MET A 583 -30.32 -23.11 -2.26
CA MET A 583 -29.33 -22.04 -2.48
C MET A 583 -29.08 -21.82 -3.98
N GLY A 584 -29.17 -22.88 -4.80
CA GLY A 584 -29.10 -22.81 -6.26
C GLY A 584 -30.30 -22.12 -6.93
N ALA A 585 -31.43 -21.97 -6.22
CA ALA A 585 -32.53 -21.10 -6.66
C ALA A 585 -32.18 -19.63 -6.43
N VAL A 586 -31.72 -19.26 -5.23
CA VAL A 586 -31.33 -17.87 -4.90
C VAL A 586 -30.21 -17.34 -5.81
N VAL A 587 -29.23 -18.18 -6.16
CA VAL A 587 -28.17 -17.80 -7.13
C VAL A 587 -28.75 -17.50 -8.53
N LYS A 588 -29.82 -18.19 -8.95
CA LYS A 588 -30.48 -17.91 -10.23
C LYS A 588 -31.34 -16.65 -10.17
N GLU A 589 -32.06 -16.44 -9.06
CA GLU A 589 -32.84 -15.22 -8.84
C GLU A 589 -31.93 -13.98 -8.85
N LEU A 590 -30.80 -14.03 -8.13
CA LEU A 590 -29.81 -12.93 -8.11
C LEU A 590 -29.15 -12.69 -9.48
N ALA A 591 -28.89 -13.73 -10.26
CA ALA A 591 -28.38 -13.58 -11.62
C ALA A 591 -29.39 -12.91 -12.57
N VAL A 592 -30.70 -13.10 -12.34
CA VAL A 592 -31.76 -12.40 -13.08
C VAL A 592 -31.91 -10.95 -12.61
N ASP A 593 -31.74 -10.67 -11.30
CA ASP A 593 -31.73 -9.29 -10.81
C ASP A 593 -30.54 -8.48 -11.41
N ASP A 594 -29.33 -9.05 -11.41
CA ASP A 594 -28.11 -8.40 -11.97
C ASP A 594 -28.18 -8.22 -13.52
N ASP A 595 -28.98 -9.02 -14.24
CA ASP A 595 -29.23 -8.86 -15.69
C ASP A 595 -30.24 -7.72 -15.98
N ASP A 596 -31.18 -7.42 -15.07
CA ASP A 596 -32.22 -6.38 -15.24
C ASP A 596 -31.69 -4.99 -14.84
N ASP A 597 -30.92 -4.90 -13.74
CA ASP A 597 -30.14 -3.72 -13.34
C ASP A 597 -29.10 -3.29 -14.42
N GLY A 598 -28.78 -4.16 -15.38
CA GLY A 598 -27.82 -3.93 -16.46
C GLY A 598 -28.37 -3.22 -17.71
N ALA A 599 -29.66 -2.87 -17.75
CA ALA A 599 -30.32 -2.43 -18.97
C ALA A 599 -30.02 -0.98 -19.43
N GLU A 600 -29.45 -0.12 -18.57
CA GLU A 600 -29.19 1.30 -18.85
C GLU A 600 -27.69 1.70 -18.84
N ASP A 601 -26.79 0.95 -19.51
CA ASP A 601 -25.68 1.62 -20.21
C ASP A 601 -25.01 0.84 -21.39
N VAL A 602 -24.32 1.60 -22.26
CA VAL A 602 -23.37 1.20 -23.32
C VAL A 602 -23.82 0.13 -24.33
N LYS A 603 -24.58 0.57 -25.35
CA LYS A 603 -24.62 -0.11 -26.66
C LYS A 603 -23.35 0.19 -27.49
N LYS A 604 -22.40 -0.76 -27.61
CA LYS A 604 -21.57 -1.00 -28.83
C LYS A 604 -20.61 -2.20 -28.68
N GLY A 605 -20.37 -2.91 -29.79
CA GLY A 605 -19.28 -3.90 -29.91
C GLY A 605 -19.72 -5.37 -29.91
N LYS A 606 -20.12 -5.91 -31.08
CA LYS A 606 -20.26 -7.37 -31.31
C LYS A 606 -19.15 -7.88 -32.22
N THR A 607 -18.52 -8.99 -31.84
CA THR A 607 -18.07 -10.04 -32.77
C THR A 607 -18.20 -11.40 -32.06
N PRO A 608 -18.73 -12.46 -32.71
CA PRO A 608 -19.08 -13.71 -32.01
C PRO A 608 -18.20 -14.90 -32.41
N GLU A 609 -18.05 -15.92 -31.54
CA GLU A 609 -17.78 -17.27 -32.03
C GLU A 609 -18.54 -18.43 -31.33
N LYS A 610 -19.24 -19.18 -32.18
CA LYS A 610 -19.59 -20.62 -32.14
C LYS A 610 -19.87 -21.28 -30.78
N LYS A 611 -21.17 -21.36 -30.47
CA LYS A 611 -21.75 -22.55 -29.78
C LYS A 611 -21.40 -23.84 -30.56
N ARG A 612 -21.15 -24.93 -29.86
CA ARG A 612 -21.49 -26.29 -30.33
C ARG A 612 -22.59 -26.85 -29.44
N LYS A 613 -23.61 -27.46 -30.04
CA LYS A 613 -24.74 -28.07 -29.34
C LYS A 613 -24.38 -29.46 -28.80
N SER A 614 -25.02 -29.82 -27.70
CA SER A 614 -25.45 -31.20 -27.42
C SER A 614 -26.72 -31.52 -28.20
N ASP A 615 -26.82 -32.72 -28.76
CA ASP A 615 -28.09 -33.33 -29.15
C ASP A 615 -28.08 -34.80 -28.68
N GLU A 616 -29.13 -35.23 -27.98
CA GLU A 616 -29.34 -36.63 -27.59
C GLU A 616 -30.15 -37.36 -28.68
N ASN A 617 -29.80 -38.61 -29.00
CA ASN A 617 -30.78 -39.70 -29.11
C ASN A 617 -30.18 -41.10 -29.35
N GLY A 618 -30.90 -42.13 -28.88
CA GLY A 618 -31.40 -43.14 -29.81
C GLY A 618 -30.55 -44.35 -30.23
N ASN A 619 -30.12 -45.17 -29.27
CA ASN A 619 -30.30 -46.64 -29.29
C ASN A 619 -29.88 -47.48 -30.53
N SER A 620 -28.81 -48.27 -30.40
CA SER A 620 -28.67 -49.60 -31.05
C SER A 620 -27.70 -50.53 -30.30
N ALA A 621 -27.79 -51.86 -30.53
CA ALA A 621 -26.96 -52.94 -29.96
C ALA A 621 -25.43 -52.74 -30.22
N ASP A 622 -24.47 -53.42 -29.59
CA ASP A 622 -24.38 -54.83 -29.16
C ASP A 622 -23.17 -55.03 -28.17
N GLY A 623 -22.82 -56.26 -27.74
CA GLY A 623 -21.42 -56.58 -27.32
C GLY A 623 -21.14 -57.01 -25.87
N GLU A 624 -21.39 -58.30 -25.57
CA GLU A 624 -20.83 -59.18 -24.52
C GLU A 624 -19.92 -58.71 -23.34
N LYS A 625 -20.33 -59.12 -22.13
CA LYS A 625 -19.58 -59.90 -21.10
C LYS A 625 -18.09 -59.56 -20.78
N LYS A 626 -17.83 -59.25 -19.50
CA LYS A 626 -17.16 -60.21 -18.56
C LYS A 626 -17.18 -59.79 -17.07
N LYS A 627 -17.54 -60.73 -16.19
CA LYS A 627 -17.23 -60.72 -14.76
C LYS A 627 -15.83 -61.30 -14.53
N LYS A 628 -15.08 -60.80 -13.54
CA LYS A 628 -14.17 -61.63 -12.72
C LYS A 628 -13.99 -61.06 -11.31
N LYS A 629 -13.76 -61.93 -10.33
CA LYS A 629 -13.80 -61.64 -8.89
C LYS A 629 -12.85 -62.61 -8.15
N LYS A 630 -11.81 -62.10 -7.47
CA LYS A 630 -10.91 -62.77 -6.50
C LYS A 630 -9.75 -61.80 -6.14
N LYS A 631 -8.88 -62.05 -5.14
CA LYS A 631 -9.02 -62.30 -3.68
C LYS A 631 -7.57 -62.36 -3.09
N ASN A 632 -7.40 -61.90 -1.85
CA ASN A 632 -6.22 -61.90 -0.95
C ASN A 632 -4.96 -62.75 -1.29
N LYS A 633 -3.75 -62.18 -1.13
CA LYS A 633 -2.77 -62.36 -0.01
C LYS A 633 -1.55 -61.41 -0.24
N GLU A 634 -0.79 -60.83 0.72
CA GLU A 634 -0.40 -61.11 2.13
C GLU A 634 0.98 -61.82 2.26
N VAL A 635 1.78 -61.46 3.29
CA VAL A 635 3.20 -61.85 3.59
C VAL A 635 4.22 -61.13 2.68
N ASP A 636 5.30 -60.44 3.13
CA ASP A 636 5.84 -60.01 4.45
C ASP A 636 6.80 -58.77 4.23
N SER A 637 7.70 -58.24 5.09
CA SER A 637 8.27 -58.55 6.43
C SER A 637 8.72 -57.28 7.21
N ALA A 638 9.46 -57.43 8.33
CA ALA A 638 10.34 -56.41 8.96
C ALA A 638 11.82 -56.89 8.99
N PRO A 639 12.82 -56.21 9.62
CA PRO A 639 12.95 -56.00 11.10
C PRO A 639 13.49 -54.60 11.50
N GLU A 640 13.89 -54.27 12.74
CA GLU A 640 13.35 -54.43 14.12
C GLU A 640 14.32 -53.69 15.10
N ALA A 641 14.00 -53.64 16.41
CA ALA A 641 14.80 -53.20 17.58
C ALA A 641 14.75 -51.72 18.02
N THR A 642 14.66 -51.36 19.32
CA THR A 642 14.23 -52.10 20.54
C THR A 642 13.95 -51.10 21.69
N GLU A 643 12.85 -51.30 22.44
CA GLU A 643 12.68 -51.10 23.91
C GLU A 643 13.02 -49.72 24.56
N GLU A 644 12.65 -49.38 25.81
CA GLU A 644 11.98 -50.10 26.92
C GLU A 644 11.05 -49.15 27.73
N THR A 645 10.35 -49.64 28.77
CA THR A 645 9.56 -48.81 29.73
C THR A 645 9.76 -49.25 31.18
N PRO A 646 9.65 -48.34 32.17
CA PRO A 646 9.33 -48.74 33.54
C PRO A 646 8.13 -48.02 34.17
N LYS A 647 7.55 -48.65 35.20
CA LYS A 647 6.32 -48.22 35.92
C LYS A 647 6.62 -47.60 37.30
N LYS A 648 5.74 -46.68 37.72
CA LYS A 648 5.32 -46.33 39.11
C LYS A 648 6.31 -46.52 40.29
N LYS A 649 6.52 -45.46 41.08
CA LYS A 649 6.75 -45.54 42.54
C LYS A 649 5.91 -44.50 43.31
N LYS A 650 5.56 -44.82 44.56
CA LYS A 650 4.88 -43.92 45.53
C LYS A 650 5.91 -43.30 46.50
N LYS A 651 5.72 -42.04 46.88
CA LYS A 651 6.16 -41.32 48.10
C LYS A 651 5.65 -39.86 47.97
N SER A 652 5.56 -38.99 48.98
CA SER A 652 5.11 -39.05 50.40
C SER A 652 5.23 -37.63 50.99
N LYS A 653 4.36 -37.23 51.93
CA LYS A 653 4.25 -35.86 52.51
C LYS A 653 5.57 -35.13 52.89
N SER A 654 5.63 -33.85 52.55
CA SER A 654 5.97 -32.67 53.39
C SER A 654 5.33 -31.44 52.69
N ALA A 655 4.77 -30.39 53.31
CA ALA A 655 5.02 -29.67 54.58
C ALA A 655 6.16 -28.65 54.46
N ASP A 656 5.77 -27.37 54.46
CA ASP A 656 6.54 -26.11 54.52
C ASP A 656 7.60 -25.88 53.40
N GLU A 657 7.89 -24.66 52.92
CA GLU A 657 7.36 -23.30 53.22
C GLU A 657 6.55 -22.72 52.04
#